data_AF-B8FGV0-F1
#
_entry.id   AF-B8FGV0-F1
#
_cell.length_a   1.000
_cell.length_b   1.000
_cell.length_c   1.000
_cell.angle_alpha   90.00
_cell.angle_beta   90.00
_cell.angle_gamma   90.00
#
_symmetry.space_group_name_H-M   'P 1'
#
loop_
_entity.id
_entity.type
_entity.pdbx_description
1 polymer ?
#
loop_
_entity_poly.entity_id
_entity_poly.type
_entity_poly.pdbx_seq_one_letter_code
_entity_poly.pdbx_strand_id
1 'polypeptide(L)'
;MDPYSGQMSVLIIDDDEAICKALGHYFEDLGFIAYQADEGLGGLDVLLECRPDAVLVDLAMPGMGGLEFLARAREIAPETPMIVVSGTGHLEDAVEASRLGAVDYITKPILDMAVVENSVKRALEHSRLKRENRDYSERLEDLVLIRTEALRQRTQALEEANAHLTEEMAHRKKTEEALRASEARFRELADLLPQTVFEIDRPGKLVFMNKHGLRTLGYAREDIDRDVQAILMVSPEDRKRIGEIFSRLLEGEVISPNEYTALRKDGSQFPAMMYSSPVLYQGEIVGSRGVLFDLTDLKRTEKALRDSQARLSAIIEVFEGFIYTCTQDYRITFTNKKLQQYLGKNCVGDLCYQAIYGQDSPCERCAMDQAANGETVRQEFLGPLDGRWYYSVDTPVREAGDGASCKQSIVIDITDRKTAEEALRQSEAQLREENIRLRSSIKRSGRFGSIIGKSEAMEQVYETILKAAVSTASVIIYGESGTGKELAARTIHEMSRRAQGPFVPVHCGAIPPNLIESEFFGYKKGAFTGADQDKPGFLASADKGTLFLDEVGEIPPAMQVKLLRAIAGDGYTPLGGREALYPDIRFVAATNRDLFDLMEQGALREDFFYRIHILPIHLPPLRQRREDIPLLVRHFMEKYAGDQPVPAMPPDFLKNLQKAYWRGNVRELESAVHRFMTLRDTAPQSLEDSSAGAGAPKGARPASPVRLPKLLGKEEPTLKEVAAAAEREYIIQLLERYKWNRSRAAEILGVDRRTLFRKIKEYGL
;
A
#
# COMPACT_ATOMS: atom_id res chain seq x y z
N MET A 1 -75.22 -19.18 2.44
CA MET A 1 -76.21 -19.71 3.39
C MET A 1 -75.43 -20.55 4.36
N ASP A 2 -75.37 -20.09 5.61
CA ASP A 2 -74.53 -20.63 6.66
C ASP A 2 -75.04 -22.02 7.09
N PRO A 3 -74.26 -23.11 6.96
CA PRO A 3 -74.70 -24.46 7.33
C PRO A 3 -74.81 -24.70 8.85
N TYR A 4 -74.52 -23.69 9.69
CA TYR A 4 -74.40 -23.83 11.13
C TYR A 4 -75.45 -23.03 11.90
N SER A 5 -76.73 -23.23 11.57
CA SER A 5 -77.82 -22.96 12.52
C SER A 5 -78.01 -24.13 13.52
N GLY A 6 -76.99 -24.96 13.69
CA GLY A 6 -76.93 -26.03 14.68
C GLY A 6 -76.04 -25.60 15.83
N GLN A 7 -76.62 -25.56 17.02
CA GLN A 7 -75.94 -25.19 18.25
C GLN A 7 -74.85 -26.23 18.56
N MET A 8 -73.57 -25.82 18.61
CA MET A 8 -72.44 -26.74 18.83
C MET A 8 -72.51 -27.35 20.22
N SER A 9 -72.01 -28.57 20.37
CA SER A 9 -72.13 -29.35 21.59
C SER A 9 -70.80 -29.76 22.19
N VAL A 10 -70.70 -29.71 23.52
CA VAL A 10 -69.52 -30.12 24.28
C VAL A 10 -69.93 -31.12 25.34
N LEU A 11 -69.17 -32.22 25.47
CA LEU A 11 -69.33 -33.18 26.57
C LEU A 11 -68.25 -32.93 27.62
N ILE A 12 -68.65 -32.75 28.88
CA ILE A 12 -67.77 -32.51 30.02
C ILE A 12 -67.86 -33.72 30.95
N ILE A 13 -66.72 -34.30 31.32
CA ILE A 13 -66.64 -35.50 32.14
C ILE A 13 -65.69 -35.21 33.30
N ASP A 14 -66.21 -35.17 34.52
CA ASP A 14 -65.46 -34.85 35.75
C ASP A 14 -66.19 -35.44 36.97
N ASP A 15 -65.46 -36.05 37.91
CA ASP A 15 -66.05 -36.65 39.12
C ASP A 15 -66.43 -35.61 40.18
N ASP A 16 -65.89 -34.39 40.08
CA ASP A 16 -66.31 -33.26 40.90
C ASP A 16 -67.54 -32.56 40.27
N GLU A 17 -68.71 -32.84 40.85
CA GLU A 17 -69.99 -32.28 40.41
C GLU A 17 -69.99 -30.73 40.35
N ALA A 18 -69.23 -30.07 41.22
CA ALA A 18 -69.15 -28.61 41.22
C ALA A 18 -68.41 -28.08 39.99
N ILE A 19 -67.37 -28.79 39.53
CA ILE A 19 -66.60 -28.44 38.32
C ILE A 19 -67.42 -28.71 37.06
N CYS A 20 -68.07 -29.88 36.97
CA CYS A 20 -68.97 -30.24 35.87
C CYS A 20 -70.07 -29.19 35.67
N LYS A 21 -70.76 -28.80 36.76
CA LYS A 21 -71.82 -27.78 36.69
C LYS A 21 -71.29 -26.39 36.34
N ALA A 22 -70.12 -26.01 36.86
CA ALA A 22 -69.53 -24.70 36.56
C ALA A 22 -69.12 -24.59 35.08
N LEU A 23 -68.45 -25.61 34.53
CA LEU A 23 -68.09 -25.67 33.12
C LEU A 23 -69.34 -25.79 32.24
N GLY A 24 -70.31 -26.60 32.64
CA GLY A 24 -71.58 -26.77 31.93
C GLY A 24 -72.32 -25.46 31.74
N HIS A 25 -72.61 -24.74 32.83
CA HIS A 25 -73.27 -23.43 32.74
C HIS A 25 -72.45 -22.43 31.93
N TYR A 26 -71.13 -22.42 32.08
CA TYR A 26 -70.27 -21.50 31.32
C TYR A 26 -70.35 -21.75 29.80
N PHE A 27 -70.31 -23.01 29.37
CA PHE A 27 -70.43 -23.35 27.94
C PHE A 27 -71.86 -23.15 27.41
N GLU A 28 -72.89 -23.39 28.22
CA GLU A 28 -74.27 -23.07 27.89
C GLU A 28 -74.48 -21.56 27.69
N ASP A 29 -73.91 -20.71 28.54
CA ASP A 29 -73.94 -19.25 28.40
C ASP A 29 -73.23 -18.77 27.12
N LEU A 30 -72.18 -19.48 26.70
CA LEU A 30 -71.51 -19.27 25.41
C LEU A 30 -72.33 -19.76 24.21
N GLY A 31 -73.48 -20.38 24.45
CA GLY A 31 -74.39 -20.88 23.44
C GLY A 31 -74.10 -22.29 22.97
N PHE A 32 -73.26 -23.07 23.67
CA PHE A 32 -73.09 -24.49 23.40
C PHE A 32 -74.18 -25.33 24.08
N ILE A 33 -74.42 -26.54 23.57
CA ILE A 33 -75.15 -27.58 24.31
C ILE A 33 -74.11 -28.31 25.17
N ALA A 34 -74.19 -28.21 26.50
CA ALA A 34 -73.26 -28.88 27.41
C ALA A 34 -73.86 -30.19 27.93
N TYR A 35 -73.26 -31.30 27.53
CA TYR A 35 -73.53 -32.60 28.12
C TYR A 35 -72.57 -32.84 29.29
N GLN A 36 -73.03 -33.45 30.39
CA GLN A 36 -72.22 -33.70 31.58
C GLN A 36 -72.27 -35.18 31.96
N ALA A 37 -71.15 -35.73 32.41
CA ALA A 37 -71.05 -37.06 33.00
C ALA A 37 -70.10 -37.03 34.20
N ASP A 38 -70.45 -37.77 35.26
CA ASP A 38 -69.68 -37.87 36.50
C ASP A 38 -68.67 -39.04 36.50
N GLU A 39 -68.75 -39.93 35.51
CA GLU A 39 -67.81 -41.03 35.32
C GLU A 39 -67.53 -41.34 33.84
N GLY A 40 -66.36 -41.93 33.56
CA GLY A 40 -65.90 -42.18 32.19
C GLY A 40 -66.80 -43.13 31.37
N LEU A 41 -67.43 -44.13 31.99
CA LEU A 41 -68.36 -45.04 31.30
C LEU A 41 -69.62 -44.29 30.83
N GLY A 42 -70.22 -43.48 31.71
CA GLY A 42 -71.35 -42.61 31.34
C GLY A 42 -70.98 -41.62 30.23
N GLY A 43 -69.75 -41.11 30.24
CA GLY A 43 -69.24 -40.27 29.15
C GLY A 43 -69.20 -40.97 27.78
N LEU A 44 -68.88 -42.27 27.72
CA LEU A 44 -68.79 -43.00 26.44
C LEU A 44 -70.19 -43.22 25.84
N ASP A 45 -71.17 -43.50 26.68
CA ASP A 45 -72.57 -43.64 26.26
C ASP A 45 -73.08 -42.33 25.65
N VAL A 46 -72.80 -41.20 26.28
CA VAL A 46 -73.16 -39.87 25.74
C VAL A 46 -72.41 -39.55 24.44
N LEU A 47 -71.13 -39.92 24.33
CA LEU A 47 -70.35 -39.73 23.10
C LEU A 47 -70.97 -40.50 21.90
N LEU A 48 -71.46 -41.71 22.14
CA LEU A 48 -72.10 -42.55 21.12
C LEU A 48 -73.47 -42.03 20.73
N GLU A 49 -74.31 -41.71 21.71
CA GLU A 49 -75.70 -41.32 21.48
C GLU A 49 -75.83 -39.90 20.93
N CYS A 50 -75.16 -38.94 21.57
CA CYS A 50 -75.33 -37.52 21.27
C CYS A 50 -74.32 -37.00 20.25
N ARG A 51 -73.18 -37.69 20.06
CA ARG A 51 -72.09 -37.29 19.15
C ARG A 51 -71.69 -35.82 19.31
N PRO A 52 -71.20 -35.43 20.50
CA PRO A 52 -70.75 -34.08 20.76
C PRO A 52 -69.65 -33.64 19.78
N ASP A 53 -69.60 -32.34 19.52
CA ASP A 53 -68.61 -31.74 18.62
C ASP A 53 -67.21 -31.65 19.26
N ALA A 54 -67.13 -31.56 20.59
CA ALA A 54 -65.89 -31.70 21.35
C ALA A 54 -66.13 -32.34 22.72
N VAL A 55 -65.08 -32.91 23.31
CA VAL A 55 -65.15 -33.55 24.63
C VAL A 55 -64.06 -33.01 25.54
N LEU A 56 -64.40 -32.74 26.79
CA LEU A 56 -63.52 -32.40 27.90
C LEU A 56 -63.61 -33.50 28.94
N VAL A 57 -62.50 -34.13 29.29
CA VAL A 57 -62.48 -35.27 30.21
C VAL A 57 -61.40 -35.09 31.28
N ASP A 58 -61.76 -35.30 32.54
CA ASP A 58 -60.80 -35.32 33.64
C ASP A 58 -59.96 -36.60 33.64
N LEU A 59 -58.71 -36.49 34.03
CA LEU A 59 -57.75 -37.58 33.99
C LEU A 59 -57.95 -38.56 35.15
N ALA A 60 -58.21 -38.03 36.35
CA ALA A 60 -58.19 -38.78 37.61
C ALA A 60 -59.61 -38.99 38.17
N MET A 61 -60.39 -39.86 37.52
CA MET A 61 -61.74 -40.21 37.97
C MET A 61 -61.79 -41.61 38.61
N PRO A 62 -62.68 -41.86 39.59
CA PRO A 62 -62.91 -43.20 40.13
C PRO A 62 -63.42 -44.17 39.05
N GLY A 63 -62.94 -45.41 39.06
CA GLY A 63 -63.35 -46.41 38.07
C GLY A 63 -62.54 -46.33 36.78
N MET A 64 -63.14 -45.85 35.68
CA MET A 64 -62.47 -45.66 34.39
C MET A 64 -61.80 -44.28 34.34
N GLY A 65 -60.46 -44.25 34.34
CA GLY A 65 -59.70 -43.00 34.24
C GLY A 65 -59.75 -42.36 32.85
N GLY A 66 -59.38 -41.07 32.76
CA GLY A 66 -59.53 -40.26 31.54
C GLY A 66 -58.68 -40.72 30.33
N LEU A 67 -57.51 -41.32 30.54
CA LEU A 67 -56.70 -41.88 29.44
C LEU A 67 -57.36 -43.12 28.83
N GLU A 68 -57.94 -43.98 29.67
CA GLU A 68 -58.65 -45.17 29.20
C GLU A 68 -59.91 -44.77 28.42
N PHE A 69 -60.63 -43.74 28.89
CA PHE A 69 -61.73 -43.11 28.16
C PHE A 69 -61.27 -42.64 26.77
N LEU A 70 -60.17 -41.88 26.69
CA LEU A 70 -59.72 -41.26 25.44
C LEU A 70 -59.31 -42.29 24.39
N ALA A 71 -58.67 -43.39 24.80
CA ALA A 71 -58.31 -44.49 23.91
C ALA A 71 -59.56 -45.14 23.27
N ARG A 72 -60.61 -45.40 24.07
CA ARG A 72 -61.87 -45.98 23.56
C ARG A 72 -62.68 -44.98 22.74
N ALA A 73 -62.76 -43.73 23.18
CA ALA A 73 -63.48 -42.66 22.48
C ALA A 73 -62.94 -42.44 21.06
N ARG A 74 -61.63 -42.54 20.87
CA ARG A 74 -60.99 -42.36 19.55
C ARG A 74 -61.31 -43.48 18.55
N GLU A 75 -61.54 -44.70 19.00
CA GLU A 75 -61.99 -45.78 18.10
C GLU A 75 -63.43 -45.56 17.63
N ILE A 76 -64.26 -44.99 18.50
CA ILE A 76 -65.68 -44.74 18.24
C ILE A 76 -65.88 -43.50 17.36
N ALA A 77 -65.23 -42.39 17.70
CA ALA A 77 -65.39 -41.09 17.08
C ALA A 77 -64.00 -40.46 16.81
N PRO A 78 -63.25 -40.95 15.81
CA PRO A 78 -61.87 -40.52 15.57
C PRO A 78 -61.71 -39.06 15.15
N GLU A 79 -62.78 -38.45 14.63
CA GLU A 79 -62.79 -37.07 14.15
C GLU A 79 -63.30 -36.07 15.20
N THR A 80 -63.82 -36.53 16.34
CA THR A 80 -64.27 -35.65 17.42
C THR A 80 -63.06 -35.25 18.28
N PRO A 81 -62.74 -33.95 18.40
CA PRO A 81 -61.63 -33.47 19.22
C PRO A 81 -61.86 -33.74 20.71
N MET A 82 -60.86 -34.36 21.35
CA MET A 82 -60.86 -34.67 22.78
C MET A 82 -59.85 -33.77 23.52
N ILE A 83 -60.23 -33.17 24.63
CA ILE A 83 -59.41 -32.30 25.47
C ILE A 83 -59.36 -32.91 26.87
N VAL A 84 -58.16 -33.05 27.41
CA VAL A 84 -57.97 -33.67 28.74
C VAL A 84 -57.72 -32.60 29.79
N VAL A 85 -58.33 -32.77 30.96
CA VAL A 85 -58.18 -31.92 32.14
C VAL A 85 -57.53 -32.78 33.25
N SER A 86 -56.61 -32.25 34.08
CA SER A 86 -55.98 -33.02 35.17
C SER A 86 -55.46 -32.16 36.32
N GLY A 87 -55.58 -32.62 37.57
CA GLY A 87 -55.06 -31.91 38.76
C GLY A 87 -53.61 -32.18 39.18
N THR A 88 -52.95 -33.21 38.65
CA THR A 88 -51.60 -33.60 39.12
C THR A 88 -50.46 -32.90 38.36
N GLY A 89 -50.73 -32.27 37.22
CA GLY A 89 -49.77 -31.43 36.49
C GLY A 89 -48.48 -32.15 36.04
N HIS A 90 -48.47 -33.50 36.02
CA HIS A 90 -47.31 -34.25 35.57
C HIS A 90 -47.23 -34.26 34.04
N LEU A 91 -46.06 -33.94 33.49
CA LEU A 91 -45.85 -33.84 32.04
C LEU A 91 -46.06 -35.18 31.32
N GLU A 92 -45.78 -36.30 32.01
CA GLU A 92 -45.91 -37.65 31.44
C GLU A 92 -47.36 -37.95 31.03
N ASP A 93 -48.34 -37.55 31.85
CA ASP A 93 -49.77 -37.75 31.56
C ASP A 93 -50.24 -36.92 30.35
N ALA A 94 -49.74 -35.70 30.20
CA ALA A 94 -50.06 -34.83 29.06
C ALA A 94 -49.50 -35.39 27.74
N VAL A 95 -48.29 -35.96 27.80
CA VAL A 95 -47.66 -36.61 26.65
C VAL A 95 -48.43 -37.87 26.27
N GLU A 96 -48.87 -38.66 27.25
CA GLU A 96 -49.66 -39.87 27.00
C GLU A 96 -51.04 -39.54 26.42
N ALA A 97 -51.74 -38.53 26.97
CA ALA A 97 -53.01 -38.02 26.44
C ALA A 97 -52.87 -37.56 24.98
N SER A 98 -51.84 -36.78 24.67
CA SER A 98 -51.61 -36.29 23.30
C SER A 98 -51.25 -37.43 22.34
N ARG A 99 -50.50 -38.44 22.79
CA ARG A 99 -50.20 -39.65 22.00
C ARG A 99 -51.47 -40.44 21.68
N LEU A 100 -52.39 -40.53 22.64
CA LEU A 100 -53.70 -41.15 22.46
C LEU A 100 -54.67 -40.29 21.64
N GLY A 101 -54.30 -39.04 21.30
CA GLY A 101 -55.03 -38.20 20.34
C GLY A 101 -55.79 -37.04 20.94
N ALA A 102 -55.52 -36.69 22.19
CA ALA A 102 -56.02 -35.46 22.77
C ALA A 102 -55.49 -34.27 21.98
N VAL A 103 -56.39 -33.38 21.59
CA VAL A 103 -56.07 -32.14 20.87
C VAL A 103 -55.42 -31.13 21.80
N ASP A 104 -55.81 -31.13 23.07
CA ASP A 104 -55.24 -30.25 24.08
C ASP A 104 -55.28 -30.86 25.49
N TYR A 105 -54.47 -30.30 26.39
CA TYR A 105 -54.36 -30.74 27.79
C TYR A 105 -54.32 -29.53 28.73
N ILE A 106 -55.16 -29.56 29.78
CA ILE A 106 -55.38 -28.46 30.72
C ILE A 106 -55.14 -28.93 32.16
N THR A 107 -54.42 -28.15 32.98
CA THR A 107 -54.13 -28.48 34.38
C THR A 107 -55.09 -27.79 35.37
N LYS A 108 -55.62 -28.52 36.37
CA LYS A 108 -56.40 -28.00 37.50
C LYS A 108 -55.48 -27.46 38.62
N PRO A 109 -55.94 -26.52 39.49
CA PRO A 109 -57.26 -25.88 39.45
C PRO A 109 -57.41 -24.94 38.25
N ILE A 110 -58.57 -24.99 37.59
CA ILE A 110 -58.88 -24.08 36.47
C ILE A 110 -59.14 -22.69 37.07
N LEU A 111 -58.13 -21.83 36.99
CA LEU A 111 -58.19 -20.46 37.54
C LEU A 111 -58.90 -19.48 36.59
N ASP A 112 -58.93 -19.78 35.29
CA ASP A 112 -59.55 -18.96 34.24
C ASP A 112 -60.27 -19.83 33.20
N MET A 113 -61.58 -19.62 33.06
CA MET A 113 -62.44 -20.39 32.14
C MET A 113 -62.16 -20.06 30.66
N ALA A 114 -61.57 -18.90 30.36
CA ALA A 114 -61.21 -18.51 28.99
C ALA A 114 -60.14 -19.43 28.37
N VAL A 115 -59.32 -20.09 29.20
CA VAL A 115 -58.33 -21.08 28.73
C VAL A 115 -59.05 -22.29 28.12
N VAL A 116 -60.07 -22.79 28.81
CA VAL A 116 -60.84 -23.96 28.38
C VAL A 116 -61.63 -23.65 27.12
N GLU A 117 -62.26 -22.47 27.06
CA GLU A 117 -63.00 -22.01 25.88
C GLU A 117 -62.14 -21.96 24.61
N ASN A 118 -60.94 -21.38 24.73
CA ASN A 118 -60.03 -21.25 23.59
C ASN A 118 -59.55 -22.62 23.09
N SER A 119 -59.27 -23.56 23.99
CA SER A 119 -58.90 -24.93 23.60
C SER A 119 -60.02 -25.62 22.83
N VAL A 120 -61.29 -25.49 23.27
CA VAL A 120 -62.46 -26.04 22.56
C VAL A 120 -62.63 -25.41 21.18
N LYS A 121 -62.66 -24.07 21.10
CA LYS A 121 -62.86 -23.36 19.83
C LYS A 121 -61.79 -23.71 18.80
N ARG A 122 -60.52 -23.75 19.22
CA ARG A 122 -59.39 -24.10 18.34
C ARG A 122 -59.50 -25.54 17.84
N ALA A 123 -59.94 -26.46 18.69
CA ALA A 123 -60.10 -27.85 18.31
C ALA A 123 -61.20 -28.04 17.24
N LEU A 124 -62.32 -27.34 17.38
CA LEU A 124 -63.43 -27.36 16.43
C LEU A 124 -63.04 -26.76 15.06
N GLU A 125 -62.35 -25.61 15.05
CA GLU A 125 -61.92 -24.95 13.81
C GLU A 125 -60.97 -25.82 12.97
N HIS A 126 -60.05 -26.51 13.64
CA HIS A 126 -59.10 -27.40 12.96
C HIS A 126 -59.80 -28.59 12.27
N SER A 127 -60.83 -29.17 12.88
CA SER A 127 -61.60 -30.26 12.27
C SER A 127 -62.35 -29.79 11.01
N ARG A 128 -62.89 -28.56 11.03
CA ARG A 128 -63.57 -27.95 9.87
C ARG A 128 -62.63 -27.75 8.69
N LEU A 129 -61.47 -27.12 8.90
CA LEU A 129 -60.51 -26.79 7.83
C LEU A 129 -60.00 -28.04 7.11
N LYS A 130 -59.78 -29.14 7.85
CA LYS A 130 -59.39 -30.42 7.23
C LYS A 130 -60.43 -30.97 6.28
N ARG A 131 -61.72 -30.78 6.57
CA ARG A 131 -62.80 -31.27 5.71
C ARG A 131 -62.87 -30.46 4.40
N GLU A 132 -62.80 -29.14 4.48
CA GLU A 132 -62.85 -28.27 3.29
C GLU A 132 -61.65 -28.48 2.34
N ASN A 133 -60.45 -28.70 2.87
CA ASN A 133 -59.24 -28.87 2.05
C ASN A 133 -59.25 -30.17 1.21
N ARG A 134 -59.91 -31.23 1.72
CA ARG A 134 -60.06 -32.49 1.00
C ARG A 134 -60.88 -32.31 -0.28
N ASP A 135 -62.03 -31.64 -0.17
CA ASP A 135 -62.93 -31.39 -1.32
C ASP A 135 -62.29 -30.50 -2.40
N TYR A 136 -61.48 -29.51 -2.01
CA TYR A 136 -60.77 -28.65 -2.97
C TYR A 136 -59.70 -29.39 -3.74
N SER A 137 -58.99 -30.32 -3.10
CA SER A 137 -57.89 -31.05 -3.72
C SER A 137 -58.40 -31.95 -4.85
N GLU A 138 -59.50 -32.67 -4.63
CA GLU A 138 -60.10 -33.56 -5.64
C GLU A 138 -60.54 -32.80 -6.90
N ARG A 139 -61.17 -31.62 -6.76
CA ARG A 139 -61.61 -30.82 -7.91
C ARG A 139 -60.46 -30.26 -8.75
N LEU A 140 -59.31 -29.98 -8.13
CA LEU A 140 -58.15 -29.43 -8.83
C LEU A 140 -57.47 -30.49 -9.71
N GLU A 141 -57.39 -31.73 -9.24
CA GLU A 141 -56.77 -32.83 -9.99
C GLU A 141 -57.48 -33.10 -11.33
N ASP A 142 -58.82 -33.16 -11.32
CA ASP A 142 -59.62 -33.37 -12.54
C ASP A 142 -59.39 -32.26 -13.59
N LEU A 143 -59.32 -31.01 -13.15
CA LEU A 143 -59.21 -29.86 -14.05
C LEU A 143 -57.81 -29.76 -14.68
N VAL A 144 -56.77 -30.14 -13.93
CA VAL A 144 -55.39 -30.22 -14.43
C VAL A 144 -55.27 -31.30 -15.50
N LEU A 145 -55.89 -32.47 -15.31
CA LEU A 145 -55.79 -33.58 -16.27
C LEU A 145 -56.36 -33.19 -17.65
N ILE A 146 -57.55 -32.60 -17.69
CA ILE A 146 -58.21 -32.20 -18.94
C ILE A 146 -57.39 -31.13 -19.69
N ARG A 147 -56.85 -30.14 -18.97
CA ARG A 147 -56.09 -29.05 -19.59
C ARG A 147 -54.76 -29.52 -20.17
N THR A 148 -54.13 -30.48 -19.51
CA THR A 148 -52.82 -31.01 -19.92
C THR A 148 -52.91 -31.74 -21.25
N GLU A 149 -53.96 -32.53 -21.47
CA GLU A 149 -54.13 -33.27 -22.73
C GLU A 149 -54.41 -32.35 -23.93
N ALA A 150 -55.27 -31.32 -23.73
CA ALA A 150 -55.54 -30.33 -24.78
C ALA A 150 -54.29 -29.52 -25.18
N LEU A 151 -53.42 -29.22 -24.21
CA LEU A 151 -52.13 -28.56 -24.48
C LEU A 151 -51.19 -29.45 -25.27
N ARG A 152 -51.13 -30.75 -24.96
CA ARG A 152 -50.26 -31.71 -25.66
C ARG A 152 -50.59 -31.80 -27.15
N GLN A 153 -51.88 -31.93 -27.49
CA GLN A 153 -52.32 -32.02 -28.89
C GLN A 153 -51.99 -30.74 -29.69
N ARG A 154 -52.20 -29.57 -29.07
CA ARG A 154 -51.90 -28.29 -29.73
C ARG A 154 -50.40 -28.06 -29.92
N THR A 155 -49.57 -28.59 -29.02
CA THR A 155 -48.11 -28.50 -29.12
C THR A 155 -47.60 -29.33 -30.30
N GLN A 156 -48.09 -30.56 -30.46
CA GLN A 156 -47.68 -31.45 -31.55
C GLN A 156 -48.02 -30.87 -32.94
N ALA A 157 -49.23 -30.34 -33.12
CA ALA A 157 -49.61 -29.69 -34.38
C ALA A 157 -48.75 -28.46 -34.71
N LEU A 158 -48.28 -27.74 -33.68
CA LEU A 158 -47.39 -26.59 -33.86
C LEU A 158 -45.98 -27.02 -34.28
N GLU A 159 -45.48 -28.13 -33.72
CA GLU A 159 -44.16 -28.69 -34.04
C GLU A 159 -44.08 -29.12 -35.51
N GLU A 160 -45.11 -29.77 -36.04
CA GLU A 160 -45.17 -30.20 -37.44
C GLU A 160 -45.17 -29.01 -38.42
N ALA A 161 -45.96 -27.97 -38.13
CA ALA A 161 -45.99 -26.76 -38.95
C ALA A 161 -44.65 -26.00 -38.92
N ASN A 162 -44.00 -25.94 -37.76
CA ASN A 162 -42.69 -25.31 -37.61
C ASN A 162 -41.60 -26.04 -38.38
N ALA A 163 -41.62 -27.37 -38.45
CA ALA A 163 -40.65 -28.15 -39.20
C ALA A 163 -40.66 -27.78 -40.71
N HIS A 164 -41.85 -27.73 -41.32
CA HIS A 164 -42.01 -27.38 -42.73
C HIS A 164 -41.52 -25.97 -43.06
N LEU A 165 -41.90 -24.97 -42.25
CA LEU A 165 -41.45 -23.58 -42.43
C LEU A 165 -39.93 -23.44 -42.32
N THR A 166 -39.30 -24.24 -41.45
CA THR A 166 -37.86 -24.20 -41.24
C THR A 166 -37.09 -24.64 -42.49
N GLU A 167 -37.57 -25.64 -43.22
CA GLU A 167 -36.94 -26.12 -44.47
C GLU A 167 -37.01 -25.07 -45.60
N GLU A 168 -38.17 -24.45 -45.81
CA GLU A 168 -38.35 -23.43 -46.85
C GLU A 168 -37.50 -22.18 -46.57
N MET A 169 -37.46 -21.75 -45.30
CA MET A 169 -36.59 -20.67 -44.86
C MET A 169 -35.12 -21.00 -45.08
N ALA A 170 -34.68 -22.24 -44.84
CA ALA A 170 -33.29 -22.64 -45.05
C ALA A 170 -32.86 -22.53 -46.52
N HIS A 171 -33.74 -22.89 -47.47
CA HIS A 171 -33.42 -22.80 -48.90
C HIS A 171 -33.31 -21.36 -49.40
N ARG A 172 -34.28 -20.49 -49.04
CA ARG A 172 -34.23 -19.05 -49.37
C ARG A 172 -33.01 -18.37 -48.77
N LYS A 173 -32.73 -18.69 -47.50
CA LYS A 173 -31.57 -18.15 -46.79
C LYS A 173 -30.26 -18.49 -47.49
N LYS A 174 -30.09 -19.73 -47.98
CA LYS A 174 -28.87 -20.15 -48.70
C LYS A 174 -28.62 -19.36 -49.99
N THR A 175 -29.66 -19.09 -50.77
CA THR A 175 -29.52 -18.33 -52.04
C THR A 175 -29.23 -16.86 -51.78
N GLU A 176 -29.92 -16.28 -50.79
CA GLU A 176 -29.65 -14.90 -50.36
C GLU A 176 -28.26 -14.75 -49.76
N GLU A 177 -27.80 -15.72 -48.97
CA GLU A 177 -26.44 -15.78 -48.44
C GLU A 177 -25.38 -15.89 -49.54
N ALA A 178 -25.60 -16.67 -50.59
CA ALA A 178 -24.64 -16.79 -51.70
C ALA A 178 -24.49 -15.47 -52.48
N LEU A 179 -25.60 -14.78 -52.75
CA LEU A 179 -25.59 -13.47 -53.41
C LEU A 179 -24.96 -12.40 -52.52
N ARG A 180 -25.38 -12.33 -51.24
CA ARG A 180 -24.79 -11.43 -50.23
C ARG A 180 -23.30 -11.72 -50.05
N ALA A 181 -22.87 -12.97 -50.07
CA ALA A 181 -21.46 -13.33 -49.97
C ALA A 181 -20.67 -12.86 -51.19
N SER A 182 -21.24 -12.90 -52.40
CA SER A 182 -20.55 -12.39 -53.60
C SER A 182 -20.43 -10.88 -53.60
N GLU A 183 -21.50 -10.16 -53.26
CA GLU A 183 -21.46 -8.70 -53.09
C GLU A 183 -20.55 -8.26 -51.94
N ALA A 184 -20.57 -9.01 -50.83
CA ALA A 184 -19.69 -8.78 -49.70
C ALA A 184 -18.23 -8.99 -50.11
N ARG A 185 -17.89 -10.07 -50.83
CA ARG A 185 -16.54 -10.30 -51.35
C ARG A 185 -16.04 -9.15 -52.23
N PHE A 186 -16.86 -8.64 -53.15
CA PHE A 186 -16.46 -7.50 -53.99
C PHE A 186 -16.25 -6.22 -53.15
N ARG A 187 -17.16 -5.96 -52.20
CA ARG A 187 -17.05 -4.83 -51.28
C ARG A 187 -15.83 -4.94 -50.37
N GLU A 188 -15.52 -6.14 -49.88
CA GLU A 188 -14.32 -6.42 -49.08
C GLU A 188 -13.05 -6.20 -49.89
N LEU A 189 -12.97 -6.72 -51.11
CA LEU A 189 -11.82 -6.47 -51.99
C LEU A 189 -11.63 -4.98 -52.27
N ALA A 190 -12.72 -4.24 -52.52
CA ALA A 190 -12.66 -2.79 -52.69
C ALA A 190 -12.25 -2.06 -51.39
N ASP A 191 -12.70 -2.53 -50.22
CA ASP A 191 -12.35 -1.97 -48.91
C ASP A 191 -10.88 -2.22 -48.51
N LEU A 192 -10.27 -3.30 -49.01
CA LEU A 192 -8.86 -3.62 -48.78
C LEU A 192 -7.91 -2.72 -49.58
N LEU A 193 -8.40 -2.08 -50.65
CA LEU A 193 -7.58 -1.15 -51.43
C LEU A 193 -7.32 0.13 -50.63
N PRO A 194 -6.06 0.58 -50.53
CA PRO A 194 -5.68 1.80 -49.81
C PRO A 194 -6.00 3.08 -50.59
N GLN A 195 -6.89 3.00 -51.59
CA GLN A 195 -7.27 4.10 -52.46
C GLN A 195 -8.79 4.25 -52.48
N THR A 196 -9.27 5.44 -52.83
CA THR A 196 -10.70 5.71 -52.93
C THR A 196 -11.22 5.07 -54.22
N VAL A 197 -12.06 4.04 -54.10
CA VAL A 197 -12.74 3.42 -55.25
C VAL A 197 -14.18 3.88 -55.25
N PHE A 198 -14.65 4.39 -56.39
CA PHE A 198 -16.00 4.88 -56.54
C PHE A 198 -16.63 4.42 -57.86
N GLU A 199 -17.95 4.38 -57.89
CA GLU A 199 -18.76 4.12 -59.09
C GLU A 199 -19.88 5.13 -59.17
N ILE A 200 -20.08 5.68 -60.36
CA ILE A 200 -21.08 6.71 -60.67
C ILE A 200 -21.95 6.25 -61.83
N ASP A 201 -23.21 6.66 -61.83
CA ASP A 201 -24.14 6.39 -62.93
C ASP A 201 -23.93 7.38 -64.11
N ARG A 202 -24.68 7.19 -65.20
CA ARG A 202 -24.68 8.11 -66.36
C ARG A 202 -24.92 9.58 -66.00
N PRO A 203 -25.89 9.93 -65.14
CA PRO A 203 -26.08 11.28 -64.62
C PRO A 203 -24.93 11.85 -63.77
N GLY A 204 -23.92 11.05 -63.39
CA GLY A 204 -22.80 11.47 -62.54
C GLY A 204 -23.07 11.37 -61.03
N LYS A 205 -24.14 10.69 -60.63
CA LYS A 205 -24.48 10.42 -59.24
C LYS A 205 -23.68 9.23 -58.71
N LEU A 206 -23.22 9.33 -57.47
CA LEU A 206 -22.44 8.31 -56.80
C LEU A 206 -23.31 7.11 -56.43
N VAL A 207 -22.98 5.94 -56.97
CA VAL A 207 -23.68 4.66 -56.75
C VAL A 207 -22.93 3.79 -55.73
N PHE A 208 -21.61 3.87 -55.70
CA PHE A 208 -20.78 3.12 -54.77
C PHE A 208 -19.52 3.89 -54.39
N MET A 209 -19.07 3.72 -53.15
CA MET A 209 -17.74 4.12 -52.69
C MET A 209 -17.26 3.14 -51.63
N ASN A 210 -15.98 2.75 -51.68
CA ASN A 210 -15.39 1.90 -50.65
C ASN A 210 -15.23 2.63 -49.31
N LYS A 211 -15.01 1.88 -48.22
CA LYS A 211 -14.82 2.44 -46.88
C LYS A 211 -13.66 3.43 -46.80
N HIS A 212 -12.60 3.18 -47.56
CA HIS A 212 -11.47 4.11 -47.64
C HIS A 212 -11.94 5.46 -48.18
N GLY A 213 -12.63 5.48 -49.32
CA GLY A 213 -13.19 6.69 -49.92
C GLY A 213 -14.15 7.46 -49.03
N LEU A 214 -15.07 6.76 -48.35
CA LEU A 214 -16.00 7.36 -47.40
C LEU A 214 -15.26 8.11 -46.28
N ARG A 215 -14.22 7.50 -45.70
CA ARG A 215 -13.38 8.15 -44.69
C ARG A 215 -12.57 9.31 -45.25
N THR A 216 -11.93 9.11 -46.40
CA THR A 216 -11.04 10.12 -47.01
C THR A 216 -11.80 11.36 -47.44
N LEU A 217 -13.03 11.22 -47.95
CA LEU A 217 -13.87 12.33 -48.38
C LEU A 217 -14.84 12.84 -47.29
N GLY A 218 -14.94 12.14 -46.15
CA GLY A 218 -15.80 12.53 -45.03
C GLY A 218 -17.30 12.32 -45.28
N TYR A 219 -17.66 11.44 -46.21
CA TYR A 219 -19.05 11.09 -46.48
C TYR A 219 -19.43 9.86 -45.66
N ALA A 220 -20.63 9.88 -45.11
CA ALA A 220 -21.26 8.69 -44.57
C ALA A 220 -21.88 7.89 -45.72
N ARG A 221 -22.07 6.59 -45.51
CA ARG A 221 -22.74 5.75 -46.50
C ARG A 221 -24.16 6.23 -46.80
N GLU A 222 -24.84 6.75 -45.78
CA GLU A 222 -26.17 7.38 -45.86
C GLU A 222 -26.21 8.61 -46.76
N ASP A 223 -25.07 9.29 -46.96
CA ASP A 223 -25.02 10.42 -47.88
C ASP A 223 -25.05 9.96 -49.34
N ILE A 224 -24.51 8.77 -49.64
CA ILE A 224 -24.56 8.19 -51.00
C ILE A 224 -26.01 7.89 -51.39
N ASP A 225 -26.79 7.37 -50.44
CA ASP A 225 -28.22 7.08 -50.62
C ASP A 225 -29.08 8.35 -50.83
N ARG A 226 -28.51 9.55 -50.64
CA ARG A 226 -29.17 10.86 -50.86
C ARG A 226 -28.82 11.49 -52.21
N ASP A 227 -28.41 10.69 -53.19
CA ASP A 227 -28.22 11.12 -54.57
C ASP A 227 -27.12 12.18 -54.76
N VAL A 228 -26.00 12.01 -54.04
CA VAL A 228 -24.86 12.93 -54.14
C VAL A 228 -24.23 12.85 -55.52
N GLN A 229 -24.11 14.02 -56.15
CA GLN A 229 -23.41 14.22 -57.41
C GLN A 229 -21.89 14.22 -57.18
N ALA A 230 -21.15 13.34 -57.86
CA ALA A 230 -19.71 13.19 -57.66
C ALA A 230 -18.93 14.47 -58.00
N ILE A 231 -19.45 15.29 -58.92
CA ILE A 231 -18.84 16.58 -59.31
C ILE A 231 -18.77 17.58 -58.14
N LEU A 232 -19.61 17.42 -57.11
CA LEU A 232 -19.57 18.28 -55.92
C LEU A 232 -18.31 18.03 -55.07
N MET A 233 -17.71 16.84 -55.17
CA MET A 233 -16.46 16.45 -54.52
C MET A 233 -15.21 17.00 -55.24
N VAL A 234 -15.40 17.80 -56.28
CA VAL A 234 -14.35 18.53 -57.00
C VAL A 234 -14.43 20.01 -56.60
N SER A 235 -13.28 20.66 -56.43
CA SER A 235 -13.23 22.09 -56.14
C SER A 235 -13.95 22.91 -57.21
N PRO A 236 -14.59 24.04 -56.86
CA PRO A 236 -15.30 24.88 -57.83
C PRO A 236 -14.47 25.31 -59.05
N GLU A 237 -13.16 25.51 -58.86
CA GLU A 237 -12.22 25.89 -59.92
C GLU A 237 -12.00 24.75 -60.93
N ASP A 238 -11.93 23.51 -60.46
CA ASP A 238 -11.68 22.33 -61.28
C ASP A 238 -12.95 21.67 -61.84
N ARG A 239 -14.14 22.00 -61.32
CA ARG A 239 -15.42 21.38 -61.70
C ARG A 239 -15.69 21.41 -63.21
N LYS A 240 -15.44 22.54 -63.87
CA LYS A 240 -15.70 22.67 -65.31
C LYS A 240 -14.83 21.72 -66.11
N ARG A 241 -13.52 21.69 -65.80
CA ARG A 241 -12.53 20.83 -66.45
C ARG A 241 -12.81 19.35 -66.21
N ILE A 242 -13.11 18.96 -64.97
CA ILE A 242 -13.43 17.57 -64.63
C ILE A 242 -14.78 17.12 -65.21
N GLY A 243 -15.77 18.02 -65.27
CA GLY A 243 -17.04 17.76 -65.95
C GLY A 243 -16.87 17.45 -67.44
N GLU A 244 -16.06 18.24 -68.16
CA GLU A 244 -15.72 18.00 -69.57
C GLU A 244 -14.96 16.68 -69.79
N ILE A 245 -14.11 16.28 -68.82
CA ILE A 245 -13.42 14.98 -68.85
C ILE A 245 -14.43 13.83 -68.65
N PHE A 246 -15.40 13.98 -67.73
CA PHE A 246 -16.41 12.97 -67.48
C PHE A 246 -17.35 12.77 -68.68
N SER A 247 -17.80 13.85 -69.34
CA SER A 247 -18.62 13.75 -70.56
C SER A 247 -17.92 12.96 -71.66
N ARG A 248 -16.64 13.24 -71.93
CA ARG A 248 -15.84 12.49 -72.92
C ARG A 248 -15.63 11.03 -72.53
N LEU A 249 -15.52 10.74 -71.24
CA LEU A 249 -15.41 9.36 -70.74
C LEU A 249 -16.70 8.56 -70.95
N LEU A 250 -17.87 9.19 -70.83
CA LEU A 250 -19.16 8.57 -71.14
C LEU A 250 -19.40 8.38 -72.65
N GLU A 251 -18.66 9.11 -73.49
CA GLU A 251 -18.60 8.91 -74.95
C GLU A 251 -17.59 7.82 -75.37
N GLY A 252 -16.85 7.24 -74.41
CA GLY A 252 -15.93 6.12 -74.64
C GLY A 252 -14.45 6.50 -74.74
N GLU A 253 -14.08 7.75 -74.50
CA GLU A 253 -12.67 8.18 -74.48
C GLU A 253 -11.97 7.83 -73.15
N VAL A 254 -10.74 7.31 -73.22
CA VAL A 254 -9.91 7.04 -72.04
C VAL A 254 -9.07 8.27 -71.71
N ILE A 255 -9.42 9.02 -70.66
CA ILE A 255 -8.72 10.23 -70.25
C ILE A 255 -8.28 10.07 -68.80
N SER A 256 -7.06 9.56 -68.61
CA SER A 256 -6.47 9.28 -67.30
C SER A 256 -4.94 9.29 -67.38
N PRO A 257 -4.20 9.75 -66.34
CA PRO A 257 -4.67 10.38 -65.10
C PRO A 257 -4.92 11.88 -65.23
N ASN A 258 -5.77 12.44 -64.35
CA ASN A 258 -5.97 13.88 -64.19
C ASN A 258 -5.75 14.30 -62.75
N GLU A 259 -4.89 15.31 -62.54
CA GLU A 259 -4.68 15.97 -61.24
C GLU A 259 -5.64 17.15 -61.05
N TYR A 260 -6.28 17.20 -59.89
CA TYR A 260 -7.21 18.27 -59.51
C TYR A 260 -7.32 18.40 -57.99
N THR A 261 -8.04 19.41 -57.54
CA THR A 261 -8.30 19.61 -56.12
C THR A 261 -9.62 18.95 -55.72
N ALA A 262 -9.55 17.89 -54.93
CA ALA A 262 -10.72 17.22 -54.37
C ALA A 262 -11.21 17.96 -53.11
N LEU A 263 -12.52 17.90 -52.88
CA LEU A 263 -13.22 18.56 -51.79
C LEU A 263 -13.87 17.50 -50.90
N ARG A 264 -13.56 17.54 -49.61
CA ARG A 264 -14.22 16.74 -48.58
C ARG A 264 -15.54 17.37 -48.15
N LYS A 265 -16.42 16.59 -47.51
CA LYS A 265 -17.73 17.04 -47.02
C LYS A 265 -17.65 18.22 -46.03
N ASP A 266 -16.58 18.28 -45.23
CA ASP A 266 -16.31 19.37 -44.28
C ASP A 266 -15.81 20.67 -44.95
N GLY A 267 -15.66 20.66 -46.28
CA GLY A 267 -15.14 21.78 -47.06
C GLY A 267 -13.61 21.82 -47.18
N SER A 268 -12.88 20.89 -46.57
CA SER A 268 -11.42 20.81 -46.71
C SER A 268 -11.02 20.31 -48.10
N GLN A 269 -9.93 20.86 -48.61
CA GLN A 269 -9.42 20.57 -49.95
C GLN A 269 -8.13 19.77 -49.89
N PHE A 270 -7.89 18.90 -50.86
CA PHE A 270 -6.64 18.17 -51.00
C PHE A 270 -6.30 17.90 -52.47
N PRO A 271 -5.01 17.83 -52.83
CA PRO A 271 -4.61 17.48 -54.18
C PRO A 271 -4.90 16.00 -54.43
N ALA A 272 -5.59 15.70 -55.53
CA ALA A 272 -5.99 14.35 -55.89
C ALA A 272 -5.65 14.05 -57.36
N MET A 273 -5.43 12.78 -57.65
CA MET A 273 -5.28 12.25 -59.01
C MET A 273 -6.33 11.17 -59.24
N MET A 274 -7.07 11.23 -60.35
CA MET A 274 -8.14 10.27 -60.65
C MET A 274 -7.88 9.47 -61.92
N TYR A 275 -8.18 8.18 -61.83
CA TYR A 275 -8.28 7.23 -62.93
C TYR A 275 -9.72 6.73 -63.05
N SER A 276 -10.32 6.76 -64.24
CA SER A 276 -11.70 6.30 -64.44
C SER A 276 -11.86 5.47 -65.71
N SER A 277 -12.80 4.53 -65.69
CA SER A 277 -13.20 3.69 -66.83
C SER A 277 -14.73 3.56 -66.91
N PRO A 278 -15.34 3.36 -68.10
CA PRO A 278 -16.78 3.14 -68.23
C PRO A 278 -17.21 1.76 -67.70
N VAL A 279 -18.43 1.66 -67.16
CA VAL A 279 -19.08 0.40 -66.75
C VAL A 279 -20.14 0.04 -67.78
N LEU A 280 -20.05 -1.19 -68.31
CA LEU A 280 -20.94 -1.73 -69.33
C LEU A 280 -21.93 -2.73 -68.72
N TYR A 281 -23.22 -2.57 -69.04
CA TYR A 281 -24.26 -3.56 -68.73
C TYR A 281 -25.03 -3.88 -70.01
N GLN A 282 -25.08 -5.16 -70.40
CA GLN A 282 -25.70 -5.61 -71.65
C GLN A 282 -25.23 -4.84 -72.92
N GLY A 283 -23.99 -4.33 -72.92
CA GLY A 283 -23.40 -3.60 -74.05
C GLY A 283 -23.62 -2.08 -74.02
N GLU A 284 -24.40 -1.55 -73.08
CA GLU A 284 -24.59 -0.12 -72.89
C GLU A 284 -23.73 0.42 -71.73
N ILE A 285 -23.17 1.61 -71.90
CA ILE A 285 -22.47 2.32 -70.82
C ILE A 285 -23.51 2.79 -69.81
N VAL A 286 -23.54 2.17 -68.63
CA VAL A 286 -24.47 2.50 -67.53
C VAL A 286 -23.86 3.48 -66.52
N GLY A 287 -22.55 3.70 -66.57
CA GLY A 287 -21.85 4.61 -65.66
C GLY A 287 -20.34 4.56 -65.83
N SER A 288 -19.61 5.00 -64.80
CA SER A 288 -18.16 4.95 -64.73
C SER A 288 -17.69 4.47 -63.35
N ARG A 289 -16.60 3.71 -63.32
CA ARG A 289 -15.88 3.33 -62.12
C ARG A 289 -14.50 3.97 -62.13
N GLY A 290 -14.09 4.55 -61.02
CA GLY A 290 -12.80 5.20 -60.89
C GLY A 290 -12.10 4.95 -59.56
N VAL A 291 -10.81 5.24 -59.57
CA VAL A 291 -9.91 5.25 -58.41
C VAL A 291 -9.34 6.66 -58.25
N LEU A 292 -9.41 7.18 -57.04
CA LEU A 292 -8.88 8.49 -56.65
C LEU A 292 -7.73 8.29 -55.67
N PHE A 293 -6.59 8.89 -56.02
CA PHE A 293 -5.35 8.93 -55.25
C PHE A 293 -5.22 10.26 -54.53
N ASP A 294 -5.04 10.23 -53.21
CA ASP A 294 -4.69 11.43 -52.43
C ASP A 294 -3.18 11.70 -52.58
N LEU A 295 -2.82 12.85 -53.14
CA LEU A 295 -1.43 13.27 -53.32
C LEU A 295 -0.87 14.02 -52.10
N THR A 296 -1.65 14.17 -51.02
CA THR A 296 -1.28 14.92 -49.82
C THR A 296 0.01 14.38 -49.21
N ASP A 297 0.15 13.07 -49.03
CA ASP A 297 1.35 12.50 -48.40
C ASP A 297 2.58 12.59 -49.31
N LEU A 298 2.41 12.48 -50.62
CA LEU A 298 3.50 12.70 -51.59
C LEU A 298 3.96 14.15 -51.56
N LYS A 299 3.03 15.12 -51.62
CA LYS A 299 3.32 16.56 -51.53
C LYS A 299 3.86 16.96 -50.17
N ARG A 300 3.40 16.33 -49.08
CA ARG A 300 3.96 16.48 -47.73
C ARG A 300 5.36 15.92 -47.65
N THR A 301 5.66 14.78 -48.28
CA THR A 301 7.00 14.18 -48.28
C THR A 301 7.97 15.04 -49.08
N GLU A 302 7.55 15.55 -50.25
CA GLU A 302 8.31 16.51 -51.06
C GLU A 302 8.60 17.80 -50.27
N LYS A 303 7.57 18.36 -49.62
CA LYS A 303 7.73 19.52 -48.74
C LYS A 303 8.59 19.20 -47.52
N ALA A 304 8.42 18.04 -46.87
CA ALA A 304 9.18 17.62 -45.70
C ALA A 304 10.66 17.37 -46.06
N LEU A 305 10.95 16.87 -47.27
CA LEU A 305 12.30 16.75 -47.78
C LEU A 305 12.92 18.14 -47.98
N ARG A 306 12.19 19.08 -48.57
CA ARG A 306 12.62 20.48 -48.73
C ARG A 306 12.82 21.19 -47.39
N ASP A 307 11.89 21.01 -46.45
CA ASP A 307 11.96 21.56 -45.10
C ASP A 307 13.11 20.90 -44.31
N SER A 308 13.35 19.60 -44.49
CA SER A 308 14.49 18.88 -43.91
C SER A 308 15.82 19.38 -44.48
N GLN A 309 15.92 19.57 -45.81
CA GLN A 309 17.10 20.17 -46.45
C GLN A 309 17.36 21.60 -45.95
N ALA A 310 16.31 22.43 -45.85
CA ALA A 310 16.42 23.78 -45.31
C ALA A 310 16.82 23.77 -43.82
N ARG A 311 16.26 22.86 -43.02
CA ARG A 311 16.59 22.68 -41.61
C ARG A 311 18.04 22.22 -41.43
N LEU A 312 18.49 21.21 -42.18
CA LEU A 312 19.88 20.73 -42.14
C LEU A 312 20.85 21.84 -42.56
N SER A 313 20.51 22.61 -43.60
CA SER A 313 21.30 23.77 -44.03
C SER A 313 21.40 24.81 -42.91
N ALA A 314 20.28 25.15 -42.25
CA ALA A 314 20.28 26.08 -41.13
C ALA A 314 21.09 25.58 -39.92
N ILE A 315 21.02 24.28 -39.59
CA ILE A 315 21.84 23.67 -38.52
C ILE A 315 23.33 23.80 -38.85
N ILE A 316 23.72 23.49 -40.08
CA ILE A 316 25.12 23.59 -40.53
C ILE A 316 25.62 25.05 -40.52
N GLU A 317 24.74 26.02 -40.82
CA GLU A 317 25.08 27.44 -40.78
C GLU A 317 25.28 27.99 -39.36
N VAL A 318 24.50 27.53 -38.40
CA VAL A 318 24.59 27.97 -36.99
C VAL A 318 25.67 27.22 -36.21
N PHE A 319 26.10 26.05 -36.69
CA PHE A 319 27.12 25.24 -36.01
C PHE A 319 28.44 26.01 -35.83
N GLU A 320 28.86 26.17 -34.57
CA GLU A 320 30.03 26.99 -34.20
C GLU A 320 31.39 26.30 -34.39
N GLY A 321 31.40 25.02 -34.81
CA GLY A 321 32.61 24.30 -35.19
C GLY A 321 32.85 24.24 -36.71
N PHE A 322 33.86 23.50 -37.11
CA PHE A 322 34.19 23.27 -38.52
C PHE A 322 33.55 21.97 -39.00
N ILE A 323 32.88 22.03 -40.16
CA ILE A 323 32.38 20.84 -40.84
C ILE A 323 32.98 20.86 -42.22
N TYR A 324 33.63 19.76 -42.61
CA TYR A 324 34.08 19.56 -43.97
C TYR A 324 33.92 18.11 -44.40
N THR A 325 33.80 17.90 -45.70
CA THR A 325 33.85 16.58 -46.31
C THR A 325 35.00 16.56 -47.31
N CYS A 326 35.71 15.46 -47.41
CA CYS A 326 36.78 15.26 -48.38
C CYS A 326 36.78 13.86 -48.98
N THR A 327 37.26 13.75 -50.22
CA THR A 327 37.45 12.46 -50.91
C THR A 327 38.64 11.68 -50.34
N GLN A 328 38.79 10.41 -50.74
CA GLN A 328 39.96 9.58 -50.36
C GLN A 328 41.30 10.20 -50.76
N ASP A 329 41.32 10.98 -51.85
CA ASP A 329 42.49 11.75 -52.30
C ASP A 329 42.69 13.06 -51.52
N TYR A 330 42.07 13.19 -50.34
CA TYR A 330 42.17 14.35 -49.44
C TYR A 330 41.59 15.65 -49.98
N ARG A 331 40.84 15.63 -51.09
CA ARG A 331 40.26 16.84 -51.67
C ARG A 331 38.96 17.20 -50.99
N ILE A 332 38.86 18.43 -50.51
CA ILE A 332 37.66 18.93 -49.83
C ILE A 332 36.51 19.09 -50.85
N THR A 333 35.37 18.44 -50.59
CA THR A 333 34.15 18.54 -51.41
C THR A 333 33.10 19.46 -50.79
N PHE A 334 33.11 19.61 -49.46
CA PHE A 334 32.17 20.45 -48.73
C PHE A 334 32.85 21.13 -47.55
N THR A 335 32.45 22.37 -47.24
CA THR A 335 32.81 23.08 -46.01
C THR A 335 31.63 23.90 -45.50
N ASN A 336 31.47 24.03 -44.19
CA ASN A 336 30.53 25.00 -43.62
C ASN A 336 31.10 26.43 -43.62
N LYS A 337 30.22 27.42 -43.51
CA LYS A 337 30.58 28.86 -43.49
C LYS A 337 31.61 29.19 -42.40
N LYS A 338 31.53 28.55 -41.22
CA LYS A 338 32.43 28.80 -40.10
C LYS A 338 33.88 28.45 -40.44
N LEU A 339 34.12 27.31 -41.10
CA LEU A 339 35.46 26.93 -41.54
C LEU A 339 36.00 27.88 -42.62
N GLN A 340 35.17 28.30 -43.57
CA GLN A 340 35.57 29.26 -44.60
C GLN A 340 35.95 30.62 -44.01
N GLN A 341 35.18 31.10 -43.02
CA GLN A 341 35.49 32.33 -42.31
C GLN A 341 36.79 32.23 -41.49
N TYR A 342 36.99 31.09 -40.82
CA TYR A 342 38.21 30.83 -40.06
C TYR A 342 39.46 30.83 -40.95
N LEU A 343 39.39 30.18 -42.12
CA LEU A 343 40.49 30.13 -43.09
C LEU A 343 40.62 31.39 -43.95
N GLY A 344 39.62 32.29 -43.94
CA GLY A 344 39.56 33.47 -44.79
C GLY A 344 39.44 33.18 -46.29
N LYS A 345 39.16 31.94 -46.69
CA LYS A 345 39.02 31.51 -48.09
C LYS A 345 38.05 30.34 -48.25
N ASN A 346 37.50 30.17 -49.45
CA ASN A 346 36.83 28.93 -49.84
C ASN A 346 37.89 27.90 -50.25
N CYS A 347 37.97 26.79 -49.51
CA CYS A 347 38.95 25.73 -49.71
C CYS A 347 38.37 24.45 -50.34
N VAL A 348 37.15 24.51 -50.90
CA VAL A 348 36.61 23.39 -51.69
C VAL A 348 37.51 23.16 -52.91
N GLY A 349 37.98 21.92 -53.09
CA GLY A 349 38.95 21.50 -54.10
C GLY A 349 40.40 21.42 -53.59
N ASP A 350 40.74 22.12 -52.50
CA ASP A 350 42.06 22.08 -51.87
C ASP A 350 42.27 20.75 -51.13
N LEU A 351 43.53 20.42 -50.83
CA LEU A 351 43.90 19.28 -50.00
C LEU A 351 43.66 19.60 -48.53
N CYS A 352 42.96 18.73 -47.80
CA CYS A 352 42.50 19.01 -46.44
C CYS A 352 43.65 19.32 -45.47
N TYR A 353 44.76 18.58 -45.56
CA TYR A 353 45.90 18.74 -44.66
C TYR A 353 46.68 20.04 -44.89
N GLN A 354 46.75 20.53 -46.14
CA GLN A 354 47.33 21.83 -46.45
C GLN A 354 46.40 22.97 -46.03
N ALA A 355 45.12 22.89 -46.40
CA ALA A 355 44.19 24.00 -46.21
C ALA A 355 43.78 24.20 -44.74
N ILE A 356 43.55 23.12 -43.99
CA ILE A 356 43.00 23.18 -42.62
C ILE A 356 44.10 23.08 -41.57
N TYR A 357 45.13 22.29 -41.82
CA TYR A 357 46.19 22.01 -40.84
C TYR A 357 47.54 22.64 -41.20
N GLY A 358 47.70 23.26 -42.38
CA GLY A 358 48.95 23.90 -42.80
C GLY A 358 50.13 22.95 -42.94
N GLN A 359 49.88 21.67 -43.25
CA GLN A 359 50.90 20.64 -43.36
C GLN A 359 51.23 20.33 -44.82
N ASP A 360 52.47 19.94 -45.11
CA ASP A 360 52.92 19.55 -46.46
C ASP A 360 52.64 18.08 -46.79
N SER A 361 52.27 17.27 -45.79
CA SER A 361 51.90 15.86 -45.90
C SER A 361 50.60 15.58 -45.17
N PRO A 362 49.91 14.45 -45.45
CA PRO A 362 48.79 13.98 -44.64
C PRO A 362 49.15 13.98 -43.15
N CYS A 363 48.20 14.35 -42.30
CA CYS A 363 48.46 14.49 -40.88
C CYS A 363 48.82 13.14 -40.24
N GLU A 364 49.74 13.15 -39.27
CA GLU A 364 50.17 11.93 -38.56
C GLU A 364 49.01 11.16 -37.93
N ARG A 365 47.93 11.88 -37.58
CA ARG A 365 46.69 11.36 -37.01
C ARG A 365 45.51 11.41 -37.99
N CYS A 366 45.80 11.23 -39.28
CA CYS A 366 44.77 11.28 -40.31
C CYS A 366 43.79 10.11 -40.18
N ALA A 367 42.50 10.42 -40.02
CA ALA A 367 41.44 9.43 -39.96
C ALA A 367 40.96 8.95 -41.35
N MET A 368 41.65 9.29 -42.45
CA MET A 368 41.16 9.00 -43.80
C MET A 368 41.05 7.50 -44.08
N ASP A 369 42.10 6.73 -43.80
CA ASP A 369 42.11 5.29 -44.10
C ASP A 369 41.06 4.53 -43.27
N GLN A 370 40.91 4.92 -42.01
CA GLN A 370 39.93 4.34 -41.08
C GLN A 370 38.49 4.70 -41.50
N ALA A 371 38.25 5.96 -41.85
CA ALA A 371 36.96 6.40 -42.37
C ALA A 371 36.65 5.74 -43.72
N ALA A 372 37.64 5.57 -44.60
CA ALA A 372 37.47 4.83 -45.86
C ALA A 372 37.02 3.38 -45.63
N ASN A 373 37.52 2.73 -44.56
CA ASN A 373 37.13 1.40 -44.13
C ASN A 373 35.79 1.35 -43.37
N GLY A 374 35.11 2.48 -43.20
CA GLY A 374 33.78 2.56 -42.57
C GLY A 374 33.81 2.82 -41.05
N GLU A 375 34.96 3.13 -40.48
CA GLU A 375 35.10 3.39 -39.04
C GLU A 375 34.88 4.87 -38.70
N THR A 376 34.26 5.13 -37.54
CA THR A 376 34.17 6.50 -36.99
C THR A 376 35.31 6.75 -36.02
N VAL A 377 36.16 7.72 -36.34
CA VAL A 377 37.33 8.08 -35.54
C VAL A 377 37.01 9.31 -34.72
N ARG A 378 37.31 9.26 -33.42
CA ARG A 378 37.14 10.38 -32.49
C ARG A 378 38.49 10.69 -31.87
N GLN A 379 38.92 11.93 -31.92
CA GLN A 379 40.22 12.30 -31.39
C GLN A 379 40.27 13.75 -30.92
N GLU A 380 41.13 13.96 -29.92
CA GLU A 380 41.48 15.29 -29.43
C GLU A 380 42.91 15.62 -29.88
N PHE A 381 43.10 16.81 -30.42
CA PHE A 381 44.41 17.25 -30.89
C PHE A 381 44.61 18.74 -30.69
N LEU A 382 45.87 19.16 -30.61
CA LEU A 382 46.25 20.55 -30.60
C LEU A 382 46.36 21.04 -32.04
N GLY A 383 45.61 22.08 -32.38
CA GLY A 383 45.62 22.73 -33.68
C GLY A 383 47.01 23.25 -34.02
N PRO A 384 47.62 22.82 -35.14
CA PRO A 384 48.98 23.23 -35.50
C PRO A 384 49.08 24.71 -35.93
N LEU A 385 47.97 25.33 -36.34
CA LEU A 385 47.95 26.72 -36.81
C LEU A 385 47.75 27.76 -35.69
N ASP A 386 47.00 27.41 -34.65
CA ASP A 386 46.52 28.37 -33.63
C ASP A 386 46.80 27.94 -32.18
N GLY A 387 47.33 26.73 -31.97
CA GLY A 387 47.64 26.20 -30.65
C GLY A 387 46.41 25.92 -29.78
N ARG A 388 45.20 25.82 -30.36
CA ARG A 388 43.95 25.53 -29.64
C ARG A 388 43.67 24.04 -29.57
N TRP A 389 42.89 23.61 -28.58
CA TRP A 389 42.48 22.21 -28.50
C TRP A 389 41.21 21.98 -29.32
N TYR A 390 41.26 20.98 -30.19
CA TYR A 390 40.15 20.57 -31.02
C TYR A 390 39.75 19.13 -30.73
N TYR A 391 38.45 18.87 -30.81
CA TYR A 391 37.87 17.55 -30.85
C TYR A 391 37.33 17.31 -32.25
N SER A 392 37.85 16.29 -32.96
CA SER A 392 37.29 15.87 -34.24
C SER A 392 36.51 14.56 -34.13
N VAL A 393 35.43 14.49 -34.90
CA VAL A 393 34.72 13.28 -35.24
C VAL A 393 34.77 13.12 -36.75
N ASP A 394 35.45 12.08 -37.20
CA ASP A 394 35.64 11.75 -38.61
C ASP A 394 34.80 10.49 -38.92
N THR A 395 33.86 10.60 -39.86
CA THR A 395 32.85 9.57 -40.17
C THR A 395 32.81 9.29 -41.67
N PRO A 396 32.64 8.02 -42.10
CA PRO A 396 32.38 7.69 -43.51
C PRO A 396 31.06 8.28 -44.01
N VAL A 397 31.09 8.84 -45.22
CA VAL A 397 29.89 9.18 -45.98
C VAL A 397 29.97 8.47 -47.33
N ARG A 398 28.91 7.74 -47.70
CA ARG A 398 28.80 7.07 -48.99
C ARG A 398 28.01 7.95 -49.93
N GLU A 399 28.59 8.36 -51.05
CA GLU A 399 27.83 9.03 -52.10
C GLU A 399 26.94 8.01 -52.84
N ALA A 400 25.74 8.45 -53.23
CA ALA A 400 24.80 7.62 -53.97
C ALA A 400 25.22 7.56 -55.45
N GLY A 401 25.93 6.51 -55.84
CA GLY A 401 26.22 6.21 -57.25
C GLY A 401 27.61 5.65 -57.52
N ASP A 402 28.63 6.13 -56.81
CA ASP A 402 30.00 5.64 -56.88
C ASP A 402 30.41 5.09 -55.51
N GLY A 403 31.01 3.90 -55.47
CA GLY A 403 31.47 3.25 -54.25
C GLY A 403 32.59 3.97 -53.49
N ALA A 404 32.86 5.24 -53.80
CA ALA A 404 33.85 6.07 -53.13
C ALA A 404 33.34 6.46 -51.73
N SER A 405 34.02 5.95 -50.70
CA SER A 405 33.80 6.38 -49.32
C SER A 405 34.51 7.73 -49.12
N CYS A 406 33.76 8.80 -48.87
CA CYS A 406 34.31 10.09 -48.49
C CYS A 406 34.33 10.24 -46.96
N LYS A 407 35.20 11.10 -46.45
CA LYS A 407 35.31 11.38 -45.01
C LYS A 407 34.62 12.69 -44.69
N GLN A 408 33.63 12.66 -43.80
CA GLN A 408 33.08 13.85 -43.17
C GLN A 408 33.73 14.08 -41.82
N SER A 409 34.20 15.29 -41.58
CA SER A 409 34.89 15.69 -40.35
C SER A 409 34.13 16.84 -39.70
N ILE A 410 33.76 16.65 -38.44
CA ILE A 410 33.22 17.70 -37.57
C ILE A 410 34.30 18.00 -36.53
N VAL A 411 34.73 19.25 -36.42
CA VAL A 411 35.79 19.69 -35.53
C VAL A 411 35.26 20.81 -34.63
N ILE A 412 35.39 20.65 -33.31
CA ILE A 412 34.88 21.60 -32.32
C ILE A 412 36.05 22.07 -31.45
N ASP A 413 36.11 23.39 -31.17
CA ASP A 413 37.06 23.96 -30.21
C ASP A 413 36.65 23.54 -28.79
N ILE A 414 37.55 22.85 -28.09
CA ILE A 414 37.37 22.33 -26.73
C ILE A 414 38.39 22.96 -25.77
N THR A 415 39.03 24.08 -26.15
CA THR A 415 40.07 24.73 -25.35
C THR A 415 39.58 25.11 -23.96
N ASP A 416 38.39 25.70 -23.86
CA ASP A 416 37.79 26.08 -22.57
C ASP A 416 37.49 24.85 -21.69
N ARG A 417 37.03 23.75 -22.31
CA ARG A 417 36.83 22.49 -21.59
C ARG A 417 38.15 21.94 -21.07
N LYS A 418 39.20 21.95 -21.89
CA LYS A 418 40.53 21.44 -21.49
C LYS A 418 41.15 22.25 -20.37
N THR A 419 41.05 23.56 -20.43
CA THR A 419 41.54 24.44 -19.35
C THR A 419 40.75 24.24 -18.05
N ALA A 420 39.43 24.02 -18.13
CA ALA A 420 38.61 23.69 -16.97
C ALA A 420 38.92 22.31 -16.37
N GLU A 421 39.13 21.28 -17.20
CA GLU A 421 39.54 19.94 -16.75
C GLU A 421 40.88 19.99 -16.01
N GLU A 422 41.86 20.72 -16.54
CA GLU A 422 43.16 20.92 -15.91
C GLU A 422 43.04 21.62 -14.55
N ALA A 423 42.23 22.69 -14.49
CA ALA A 423 41.97 23.43 -13.25
C ALA A 423 41.25 22.58 -12.19
N LEU A 424 40.27 21.78 -12.61
CA LEU A 424 39.55 20.86 -11.71
C LEU A 424 40.50 19.78 -11.18
N ARG A 425 41.35 19.20 -12.04
CA ARG A 425 42.33 18.19 -11.63
C ARG A 425 43.34 18.75 -10.62
N GLN A 426 43.76 20.00 -10.79
CA GLN A 426 44.62 20.70 -9.82
C GLN A 426 43.89 20.92 -8.49
N SER A 427 42.62 21.34 -8.53
CA SER A 427 41.79 21.51 -7.33
C SER A 427 41.53 20.20 -6.58
N GLU A 428 41.21 19.12 -7.29
CA GLU A 428 41.03 17.78 -6.70
C GLU A 428 42.32 17.27 -6.06
N ALA A 429 43.49 17.48 -6.69
CA ALA A 429 44.77 17.13 -6.12
C ALA A 429 45.04 17.91 -4.82
N GLN A 430 44.77 19.22 -4.80
CA GLN A 430 44.90 20.07 -3.61
C GLN A 430 43.95 19.62 -2.48
N LEU A 431 42.67 19.38 -2.79
CA LEU A 431 41.69 18.91 -1.81
C LEU A 431 42.05 17.54 -1.24
N ARG A 432 42.61 16.64 -2.06
CA ARG A 432 43.04 15.30 -1.62
C ARG A 432 44.25 15.39 -0.70
N GLU A 433 45.21 16.26 -1.01
CA GLU A 433 46.37 16.54 -0.17
C GLU A 433 45.96 17.18 1.17
N GLU A 434 45.02 18.12 1.14
CA GLU A 434 44.44 18.74 2.35
C GLU A 434 43.68 17.72 3.20
N ASN A 435 42.90 16.83 2.59
CA ASN A 435 42.19 15.76 3.32
C ASN A 435 43.18 14.79 3.99
N ILE A 436 44.27 14.42 3.31
CA ILE A 436 45.35 13.58 3.88
C ILE A 436 46.04 14.31 5.04
N ARG A 437 46.28 15.62 4.91
CA ARG A 437 46.87 16.46 5.96
C ARG A 437 45.95 16.60 7.19
N LEU A 438 44.65 16.80 6.98
CA LEU A 438 43.66 16.88 8.07
C LEU A 438 43.49 15.53 8.78
N ARG A 439 43.40 14.42 8.03
CA ARG A 439 43.34 13.06 8.60
C ARG A 439 44.58 12.71 9.42
N SER A 440 45.76 13.08 8.93
CA SER A 440 47.02 12.86 9.68
C SER A 440 47.15 13.76 10.92
N SER A 441 46.58 14.96 10.90
CA SER A 441 46.49 15.85 12.06
C SER A 441 45.54 15.30 13.16
N ILE A 442 44.39 14.76 12.77
CA ILE A 442 43.44 14.09 13.69
C ILE A 442 44.09 12.86 14.32
N LYS A 443 44.77 12.01 13.52
CA LYS A 443 45.50 10.83 14.02
C LYS A 443 46.64 11.18 14.99
N ARG A 444 47.35 12.29 14.77
CA ARG A 444 48.47 12.69 15.65
C ARG A 444 48.02 13.34 16.96
N SER A 445 46.92 14.08 16.95
CA SER A 445 46.47 14.84 18.13
C SER A 445 45.56 14.03 19.06
N GLY A 446 44.89 12.97 18.57
CA GLY A 446 43.97 12.15 19.37
C GLY A 446 42.74 12.92 19.86
N ARG A 447 42.46 14.09 19.27
CA ARG A 447 41.35 14.99 19.57
C ARG A 447 40.57 15.25 18.29
N PHE A 448 39.25 15.10 18.36
CA PHE A 448 38.32 15.40 17.28
C PHE A 448 37.21 16.31 17.83
N GLY A 449 37.33 17.61 17.60
CA GLY A 449 36.52 18.62 18.29
C GLY A 449 36.69 18.52 19.81
N SER A 450 35.59 18.33 20.54
CA SER A 450 35.59 18.10 21.99
C SER A 450 35.79 16.63 22.39
N ILE A 451 35.79 15.70 21.43
CA ILE A 451 35.89 14.26 21.67
C ILE A 451 37.35 13.83 21.70
N ILE A 452 37.70 12.98 22.67
CA ILE A 452 39.06 12.47 22.88
C ILE A 452 39.06 10.96 22.67
N GLY A 453 39.96 10.50 21.79
CA GLY A 453 40.12 9.09 21.48
C GLY A 453 40.99 8.90 20.25
N LYS A 454 41.88 7.91 20.30
CA LYS A 454 42.78 7.48 19.23
C LYS A 454 42.54 6.04 18.79
N SER A 455 41.65 5.31 19.46
CA SER A 455 41.32 3.94 19.11
C SER A 455 40.68 3.84 17.72
N GLU A 456 40.90 2.72 17.02
CA GLU A 456 40.30 2.46 15.71
C GLU A 456 38.77 2.55 15.73
N ALA A 457 38.15 2.07 16.81
CA ALA A 457 36.70 2.19 17.00
C ALA A 457 36.23 3.66 17.05
N MET A 458 37.01 4.55 17.65
CA MET A 458 36.71 5.99 17.65
C MET A 458 36.98 6.65 16.30
N GLU A 459 37.98 6.20 15.53
CA GLU A 459 38.20 6.69 14.15
C GLU A 459 36.95 6.46 13.28
N GLN A 460 36.34 5.28 13.36
CA GLN A 460 35.09 4.96 12.64
C GLN A 460 33.92 5.85 13.08
N VAL A 461 33.82 6.15 14.37
CA VAL A 461 32.82 7.09 14.91
C VAL A 461 33.04 8.49 14.34
N TYR A 462 34.29 8.99 14.27
CA TYR A 462 34.59 10.31 13.71
C TYR A 462 34.19 10.41 12.24
N GLU A 463 34.47 9.38 11.44
CA GLU A 463 34.04 9.36 10.03
C GLU A 463 32.51 9.41 9.90
N THR A 464 31.81 8.67 10.75
CA THR A 464 30.34 8.66 10.74
C THR A 464 29.77 10.01 11.20
N ILE A 465 30.39 10.65 12.20
CA ILE A 465 30.04 12.01 12.65
C ILE A 465 30.26 13.03 11.52
N LEU A 466 31.36 12.97 10.77
CA LEU A 466 31.60 13.87 9.63
C LEU A 466 30.55 13.72 8.54
N LYS A 467 30.21 12.47 8.18
CA LYS A 467 29.14 12.19 7.22
C LYS A 467 27.79 12.70 7.72
N ALA A 468 27.51 12.51 9.01
CA ALA A 468 26.29 13.03 9.63
C ALA A 468 26.26 14.56 9.61
N ALA A 469 27.35 15.25 9.96
CA ALA A 469 27.40 16.71 10.05
C ALA A 469 27.05 17.42 8.73
N VAL A 470 27.48 16.86 7.58
CA VAL A 470 27.16 17.38 6.24
C VAL A 470 25.69 17.17 5.86
N SER A 471 25.07 16.09 6.34
CA SER A 471 23.67 15.75 6.07
C SER A 471 22.70 16.60 6.90
N THR A 472 21.50 16.83 6.39
CA THR A 472 20.37 17.43 7.14
C THR A 472 19.46 16.38 7.80
N ALA A 473 19.70 15.10 7.55
CA ALA A 473 18.91 13.99 8.09
C ALA A 473 18.98 13.90 9.62
N SER A 474 17.95 13.27 10.21
CA SER A 474 17.93 12.91 11.63
C SER A 474 19.04 11.91 11.95
N VAL A 475 19.65 12.10 13.11
CA VAL A 475 20.75 11.26 13.59
C VAL A 475 20.35 10.61 14.90
N ILE A 476 20.62 9.32 15.05
CA ILE A 476 20.40 8.59 16.31
C ILE A 476 21.75 8.10 16.83
N ILE A 477 22.04 8.38 18.11
CA ILE A 477 23.29 8.03 18.77
C ILE A 477 23.01 6.94 19.82
N TYR A 478 23.53 5.75 19.56
CA TYR A 478 23.48 4.62 20.47
C TYR A 478 24.71 4.60 21.36
N GLY A 479 24.51 4.25 22.63
CA GLY A 479 25.62 3.97 23.53
C GLY A 479 25.18 3.83 24.97
N GLU A 480 25.95 3.05 25.74
CA GLU A 480 25.72 2.88 27.17
C GLU A 480 25.73 4.23 27.93
N SER A 481 25.25 4.21 29.17
CA SER A 481 25.29 5.41 30.00
C SER A 481 26.75 5.84 30.22
N GLY A 482 27.01 7.15 30.08
CA GLY A 482 28.34 7.73 30.28
C GLY A 482 29.34 7.53 29.14
N THR A 483 28.95 7.09 27.94
CA THR A 483 29.87 6.97 26.79
C THR A 483 30.21 8.29 26.09
N GLY A 484 29.42 9.34 26.31
CA GLY A 484 29.59 10.67 25.71
C GLY A 484 28.62 11.01 24.58
N LYS A 485 27.38 10.50 24.61
CA LYS A 485 26.35 10.75 23.58
C LYS A 485 26.09 12.23 23.31
N GLU A 486 25.97 13.05 24.36
CA GLU A 486 25.79 14.50 24.21
C GLU A 486 27.00 15.17 23.54
N LEU A 487 28.23 14.78 23.88
CA LEU A 487 29.45 15.31 23.23
C LEU A 487 29.50 14.97 21.74
N ALA A 488 29.04 13.77 21.36
CA ALA A 488 28.89 13.39 19.96
C ALA A 488 27.83 14.24 19.25
N ALA A 489 26.66 14.46 19.87
CA ALA A 489 25.60 15.30 19.32
C ALA A 489 26.04 16.76 19.13
N ARG A 490 26.76 17.31 20.12
CA ARG A 490 27.29 18.67 20.09
C ARG A 490 28.32 18.82 18.97
N THR A 491 29.25 17.87 18.84
CA THR A 491 30.24 17.86 17.75
C THR A 491 29.57 17.81 16.36
N ILE A 492 28.49 17.03 16.20
CA ILE A 492 27.72 16.99 14.94
C ILE A 492 27.14 18.36 14.62
N HIS A 493 26.59 19.06 15.61
CA HIS A 493 26.04 20.40 15.44
C HIS A 493 27.13 21.43 15.07
N GLU A 494 28.23 21.47 15.82
CA GLU A 494 29.37 22.38 15.61
C GLU A 494 30.01 22.22 14.22
N MET A 495 30.01 21.00 13.67
CA MET A 495 30.56 20.70 12.33
C MET A 495 29.53 20.79 11.20
N SER A 496 28.26 21.07 11.52
CA SER A 496 27.20 21.19 10.53
C SER A 496 27.07 22.61 9.98
N ARG A 497 26.29 22.76 8.90
CA ARG A 497 25.90 24.09 8.38
C ARG A 497 25.10 24.93 9.39
N ARG A 498 24.59 24.32 10.47
CA ARG A 498 23.78 24.96 11.52
C ARG A 498 24.58 25.30 12.77
N ALA A 499 25.91 25.27 12.72
CA ALA A 499 26.78 25.56 13.87
C ALA A 499 26.59 26.95 14.50
N GLN A 500 26.07 27.92 13.75
CA GLN A 500 25.73 29.25 14.24
C GLN A 500 24.32 29.36 14.86
N GLY A 501 23.49 28.32 14.69
CA GLY A 501 22.14 28.25 15.24
C GLY A 501 22.13 27.71 16.69
N PRO A 502 20.96 27.72 17.36
CA PRO A 502 20.85 27.21 18.73
C PRO A 502 21.04 25.68 18.79
N PHE A 503 21.78 25.22 19.80
CA PHE A 503 21.82 23.81 20.21
C PHE A 503 21.01 23.64 21.49
N VAL A 504 19.86 22.95 21.41
CA VAL A 504 18.94 22.79 22.53
C VAL A 504 18.97 21.33 23.02
N PRO A 505 19.69 21.04 24.13
CA PRO A 505 19.69 19.70 24.72
C PRO A 505 18.46 19.49 25.62
N VAL A 506 17.78 18.36 25.45
CA VAL A 506 16.61 17.96 26.22
C VAL A 506 16.79 16.54 26.72
N HIS A 507 16.77 16.34 28.04
CA HIS A 507 16.76 15.01 28.65
C HIS A 507 15.32 14.56 28.87
N CYS A 508 14.84 13.66 28.01
CA CYS A 508 13.43 13.25 27.98
C CYS A 508 13.00 12.54 29.28
N GLY A 509 13.89 11.79 29.93
CA GLY A 509 13.61 11.12 31.21
C GLY A 509 13.61 12.03 32.44
N ALA A 510 14.15 13.26 32.35
CA ALA A 510 14.24 14.19 33.47
C ALA A 510 12.99 15.08 33.62
N ILE A 511 12.13 15.14 32.60
CA ILE A 511 10.95 16.00 32.59
C ILE A 511 9.74 15.21 33.11
N PRO A 512 8.98 15.75 34.09
CA PRO A 512 7.76 15.12 34.55
C PRO A 512 6.79 14.84 33.39
N PRO A 513 6.16 13.64 33.32
CA PRO A 513 5.30 13.26 32.19
C PRO A 513 4.11 14.20 31.95
N ASN A 514 3.64 14.90 32.99
CA ASN A 514 2.56 15.88 32.90
C ASN A 514 3.01 17.24 32.34
N LEU A 515 4.31 17.54 32.35
CA LEU A 515 4.86 18.81 31.87
C LEU A 515 5.58 18.69 30.53
N ILE A 516 6.00 17.48 30.14
CA ILE A 516 6.77 17.22 28.92
C ILE A 516 6.11 17.82 27.68
N GLU A 517 4.80 17.75 27.57
CA GLU A 517 4.07 18.31 26.44
C GLU A 517 4.17 19.85 26.37
N SER A 518 3.99 20.50 27.51
CA SER A 518 4.06 21.96 27.62
C SER A 518 5.47 22.51 27.41
N GLU A 519 6.50 21.76 27.80
CA GLU A 519 7.90 22.17 27.60
C GLU A 519 8.34 21.99 26.13
N PHE A 520 7.91 20.92 25.45
CA PHE A 520 8.27 20.68 24.05
C PHE A 520 7.55 21.62 23.08
N PHE A 521 6.23 21.74 23.20
CA PHE A 521 5.39 22.49 22.25
C PHE A 521 5.10 23.94 22.71
N GLY A 522 5.29 24.25 23.99
CA GLY A 522 4.87 25.55 24.53
C GLY A 522 3.35 25.66 24.66
N TYR A 523 2.89 26.77 25.22
CA TYR A 523 1.47 27.02 25.45
C TYR A 523 1.13 28.51 25.29
N LYS A 524 -0.15 28.75 24.96
CA LYS A 524 -0.77 30.07 24.94
C LYS A 524 -1.46 30.37 26.27
N LYS A 525 -1.62 31.65 26.59
CA LYS A 525 -2.37 32.10 27.77
C LYS A 525 -3.75 31.46 27.80
N GLY A 526 -4.10 30.85 28.93
CA GLY A 526 -5.38 30.15 29.14
C GLY A 526 -5.44 28.70 28.64
N ALA A 527 -4.31 28.09 28.24
CA ALA A 527 -4.28 26.68 27.83
C ALA A 527 -4.59 25.68 28.97
N PHE A 528 -4.22 25.99 30.21
CA PHE A 528 -4.54 25.20 31.41
C PHE A 528 -4.57 26.11 32.66
N THR A 529 -5.01 25.57 33.79
CA THR A 529 -5.06 26.30 35.07
C THR A 529 -3.65 26.68 35.52
N GLY A 530 -3.34 27.98 35.49
CA GLY A 530 -2.02 28.54 35.79
C GLY A 530 -1.21 29.02 34.57
N ALA A 531 -1.76 28.93 33.35
CA ALA A 531 -1.13 29.48 32.14
C ALA A 531 -1.42 30.99 31.98
N ASP A 532 -0.79 31.83 32.81
CA ASP A 532 -1.06 33.28 32.87
C ASP A 532 -0.44 34.08 31.71
N GLN A 533 0.54 33.50 31.02
CA GLN A 533 1.27 34.10 29.90
C GLN A 533 1.61 33.05 28.83
N ASP A 534 1.96 33.51 27.63
CA ASP A 534 2.48 32.64 26.58
C ASP A 534 3.91 32.15 26.92
N LYS A 535 4.20 30.87 26.71
CA LYS A 535 5.55 30.29 26.87
C LYS A 535 5.96 29.53 25.61
N PRO A 536 7.08 29.88 24.95
CA PRO A 536 7.60 29.11 23.82
C PRO A 536 8.18 27.77 24.29
N GLY A 537 7.99 26.72 23.48
CA GLY A 537 8.54 25.39 23.75
C GLY A 537 9.97 25.20 23.22
N PHE A 538 10.55 24.02 23.48
CA PHE A 538 11.87 23.65 22.97
C PHE A 538 11.93 23.61 21.44
N LEU A 539 10.85 23.24 20.77
CA LEU A 539 10.80 23.26 19.31
C LEU A 539 10.96 24.68 18.75
N ALA A 540 10.23 25.67 19.27
CA ALA A 540 10.39 27.06 18.87
C ALA A 540 11.81 27.60 19.20
N SER A 541 12.37 27.18 20.33
CA SER A 541 13.70 27.62 20.77
C SER A 541 14.84 27.04 19.92
N ALA A 542 14.59 25.93 19.21
CA ALA A 542 15.55 25.25 18.35
C ALA A 542 15.46 25.65 16.87
N ASP A 543 14.68 26.68 16.53
CA ASP A 543 14.51 27.12 15.14
C ASP A 543 15.85 27.48 14.48
N LYS A 544 16.05 27.01 13.24
CA LYS A 544 17.31 27.06 12.46
C LYS A 544 18.51 26.38 13.11
N GLY A 545 18.29 25.63 14.18
CA GLY A 545 19.31 24.98 14.99
C GLY A 545 19.18 23.45 15.01
N THR A 546 19.61 22.88 16.14
CA THR A 546 19.56 21.45 16.42
C THR A 546 18.87 21.21 17.76
N LEU A 547 17.85 20.34 17.77
CA LEU A 547 17.23 19.81 18.98
C LEU A 547 17.83 18.44 19.30
N PHE A 548 18.48 18.34 20.46
CA PHE A 548 19.07 17.10 20.95
C PHE A 548 18.13 16.41 21.95
N LEU A 549 17.70 15.20 21.64
CA LEU A 549 16.79 14.38 22.44
C LEU A 549 17.57 13.25 23.12
N ASP A 550 18.00 13.46 24.36
CA ASP A 550 18.64 12.41 25.15
C ASP A 550 17.60 11.51 25.80
N GLU A 551 17.91 10.22 25.85
CA GLU A 551 17.00 9.16 26.31
C GLU A 551 15.65 9.16 25.57
N VAL A 552 15.69 9.22 24.23
CA VAL A 552 14.48 9.24 23.36
C VAL A 552 13.52 8.06 23.62
N GLY A 553 14.04 6.94 24.13
CA GLY A 553 13.23 5.77 24.51
C GLY A 553 12.33 5.96 25.74
N GLU A 554 12.49 7.05 26.51
CA GLU A 554 11.62 7.38 27.65
C GLU A 554 10.44 8.28 27.24
N ILE A 555 10.33 8.68 25.96
CA ILE A 555 9.25 9.55 25.50
C ILE A 555 7.92 8.79 25.51
N PRO A 556 6.88 9.30 26.20
CA PRO A 556 5.57 8.65 26.22
C PRO A 556 4.94 8.53 24.83
N PRO A 557 4.16 7.46 24.54
CA PRO A 557 3.56 7.25 23.21
C PRO A 557 2.71 8.42 22.69
N ALA A 558 2.02 9.14 23.59
CA ALA A 558 1.22 10.31 23.22
C ALA A 558 2.08 11.45 22.64
N MET A 559 3.31 11.61 23.14
CA MET A 559 4.26 12.61 22.66
C MET A 559 4.91 12.21 21.33
N GLN A 560 5.12 10.91 21.11
CA GLN A 560 5.70 10.40 19.86
C GLN A 560 4.87 10.82 18.63
N VAL A 561 3.53 10.79 18.74
CA VAL A 561 2.63 11.24 17.66
C VAL A 561 2.81 12.71 17.33
N LYS A 562 2.95 13.56 18.35
CA LYS A 562 3.06 15.02 18.16
C LYS A 562 4.45 15.41 17.67
N LEU A 563 5.49 14.73 18.17
CA LEU A 563 6.87 14.92 17.70
C LEU A 563 7.05 14.40 16.27
N LEU A 564 6.37 13.32 15.89
CA LEU A 564 6.42 12.80 14.52
C LEU A 564 6.03 13.88 13.49
N ARG A 565 4.98 14.66 13.77
CA ARG A 565 4.57 15.79 12.89
C ARG A 565 5.66 16.84 12.76
N ALA A 566 6.32 17.19 13.87
CA ALA A 566 7.44 18.15 13.84
C ALA A 566 8.66 17.61 13.09
N ILE A 567 9.00 16.32 13.22
CA ILE A 567 10.11 15.68 12.51
C ILE A 567 9.77 15.43 11.02
N ALA A 568 8.49 15.25 10.70
CA ALA A 568 7.99 15.14 9.33
C ALA A 568 8.16 16.44 8.54
N GLY A 569 8.11 17.58 9.24
CA GLY A 569 8.06 18.92 8.64
C GLY A 569 6.64 19.50 8.55
N ASP A 570 5.64 18.80 9.11
CA ASP A 570 4.22 19.22 9.10
C ASP A 570 3.89 20.30 10.13
N GLY A 571 4.91 20.77 10.87
CA GLY A 571 4.77 21.76 11.93
C GLY A 571 4.12 21.20 13.20
N TYR A 572 3.84 22.09 14.15
CA TYR A 572 3.16 21.75 15.40
C TYR A 572 2.31 22.92 15.91
N THR A 573 1.34 22.64 16.77
CA THR A 573 0.49 23.68 17.38
C THR A 573 0.78 23.75 18.89
N PRO A 574 1.10 24.94 19.44
CA PRO A 574 1.23 25.12 20.89
C PRO A 574 -0.06 24.75 21.63
N LEU A 575 0.04 24.33 22.89
CA LEU A 575 -1.13 24.02 23.71
C LEU A 575 -2.04 25.25 23.84
N GLY A 576 -3.33 25.07 23.57
CA GLY A 576 -4.32 26.16 23.55
C GLY A 576 -4.18 27.14 22.37
N GLY A 577 -3.22 26.92 21.47
CA GLY A 577 -3.03 27.70 20.25
C GLY A 577 -3.91 27.22 19.10
N ARG A 578 -4.18 28.11 18.14
CA ARG A 578 -4.91 27.80 16.88
C ARG A 578 -4.02 27.79 15.65
N GLU A 579 -2.83 28.39 15.73
CA GLU A 579 -1.89 28.52 14.62
C GLU A 579 -0.81 27.44 14.69
N ALA A 580 -0.52 26.81 13.54
CA ALA A 580 0.58 25.86 13.39
C ALA A 580 1.90 26.62 13.13
N LEU A 581 2.96 26.20 13.82
CA LEU A 581 4.33 26.72 13.69
C LEU A 581 5.20 25.72 12.92
N TYR A 582 6.06 26.22 12.05
CA TYR A 582 6.93 25.42 11.16
C TYR A 582 8.41 25.78 11.34
N PRO A 583 9.03 25.46 12.48
CA PRO A 583 10.44 25.74 12.69
C PRO A 583 11.34 24.80 11.87
N ASP A 584 12.48 25.29 11.39
CA ASP A 584 13.49 24.48 10.69
C ASP A 584 14.49 23.88 11.68
N ILE A 585 14.18 22.69 12.21
CA ILE A 585 14.95 22.04 13.28
C ILE A 585 15.61 20.78 12.78
N ARG A 586 16.88 20.59 13.16
CA ARG A 586 17.57 19.32 12.97
C ARG A 586 17.40 18.47 14.22
N PHE A 587 16.94 17.24 14.08
CA PHE A 587 16.79 16.32 15.21
C PHE A 587 18.01 15.43 15.36
N VAL A 588 18.59 15.41 16.57
CA VAL A 588 19.62 14.45 16.97
C VAL A 588 19.11 13.74 18.21
N ALA A 589 18.91 12.43 18.15
CA ALA A 589 18.41 11.64 19.26
C ALA A 589 19.54 10.78 19.86
N ALA A 590 19.39 10.40 21.12
CA ALA A 590 20.32 9.52 21.83
C ALA A 590 19.56 8.52 22.71
N THR A 591 20.10 7.30 22.81
CA THR A 591 19.52 6.24 23.65
C THR A 591 20.59 5.23 24.08
N ASN A 592 20.38 4.63 25.24
CA ASN A 592 21.11 3.46 25.74
C ASN A 592 20.32 2.15 25.64
N ARG A 593 19.03 2.23 25.25
CA ARG A 593 18.15 1.07 25.01
C ARG A 593 18.10 0.76 23.52
N ASP A 594 17.83 -0.50 23.19
CA ASP A 594 17.54 -0.89 21.82
C ASP A 594 16.14 -0.38 21.43
N LEU A 595 16.08 0.47 20.39
CA LEU A 595 14.81 1.03 19.93
C LEU A 595 13.97 -0.02 19.18
N PHE A 596 14.60 -1.05 18.62
CA PHE A 596 13.91 -2.13 17.95
C PHE A 596 13.12 -2.96 18.98
N ASP A 597 13.74 -3.31 20.10
CA ASP A 597 13.06 -4.02 21.20
C ASP A 597 11.88 -3.21 21.77
N LEU A 598 12.05 -1.88 21.93
CA LEU A 598 10.98 -1.00 22.40
C LEU A 598 9.83 -0.89 21.40
N MET A 599 10.12 -1.01 20.11
CA MET A 599 9.11 -1.05 19.05
C MET A 599 8.32 -2.37 19.10
N GLU A 600 8.99 -3.51 19.23
CA GLU A 600 8.32 -4.82 19.37
C GLU A 600 7.44 -4.90 20.62
N GLN A 601 7.86 -4.27 21.72
CA GLN A 601 7.10 -4.20 22.98
C GLN A 601 5.95 -3.18 22.94
N GLY A 602 5.75 -2.45 21.84
CA GLY A 602 4.71 -1.45 21.69
C GLY A 602 4.93 -0.16 22.50
N ALA A 603 6.12 0.02 23.10
CA ALA A 603 6.49 1.24 23.82
C ALA A 603 6.93 2.37 22.86
N LEU A 604 7.45 2.01 21.68
CA LEU A 604 7.84 2.93 20.61
C LEU A 604 6.99 2.65 19.37
N ARG A 605 6.44 3.70 18.75
CA ARG A 605 5.72 3.54 17.49
C ARG A 605 6.67 3.31 16.32
N GLU A 606 6.27 2.45 15.40
CA GLU A 606 7.02 2.10 14.19
C GLU A 606 7.26 3.31 13.28
N ASP A 607 6.24 4.16 13.09
CA ASP A 607 6.33 5.40 12.29
C ASP A 607 7.36 6.39 12.86
N PHE A 608 7.41 6.51 14.18
CA PHE A 608 8.39 7.32 14.90
C PHE A 608 9.81 6.75 14.79
N PHE A 609 9.97 5.42 14.91
CA PHE A 609 11.24 4.73 14.78
C PHE A 609 11.93 5.03 13.44
N TYR A 610 11.26 4.79 12.31
CA TYR A 610 11.87 4.99 10.99
C TYR A 610 12.25 6.44 10.71
N ARG A 611 11.56 7.41 11.33
CA ARG A 611 11.84 8.84 11.12
C ARG A 611 13.03 9.34 11.94
N ILE A 612 13.28 8.78 13.12
CA ILE A 612 14.46 9.13 13.94
C ILE A 612 15.69 8.28 13.57
N HIS A 613 15.50 7.09 13.02
CA HIS A 613 16.56 6.11 12.74
C HIS A 613 17.12 6.20 11.31
N ILE A 614 17.44 7.42 10.82
CA ILE A 614 17.98 7.59 9.47
C ILE A 614 19.50 7.36 9.44
N LEU A 615 20.24 8.03 10.35
CA LEU A 615 21.69 7.89 10.45
C LEU A 615 22.07 7.38 11.86
N PRO A 616 22.28 6.07 12.04
CA PRO A 616 22.71 5.51 13.33
C PRO A 616 24.22 5.66 13.56
N ILE A 617 24.59 6.12 14.76
CA ILE A 617 25.96 6.23 15.24
C ILE A 617 26.09 5.44 16.53
N HIS A 618 26.96 4.43 16.56
CA HIS A 618 27.19 3.61 17.74
C HIS A 618 28.46 4.04 18.46
N LEU A 619 28.32 4.56 19.69
CA LEU A 619 29.44 4.88 20.55
C LEU A 619 29.90 3.63 21.31
N PRO A 620 31.16 3.20 21.12
CA PRO A 620 31.68 2.02 21.79
C PRO A 620 31.83 2.27 23.31
N PRO A 621 31.49 1.29 24.15
CA PRO A 621 31.76 1.37 25.57
C PRO A 621 33.27 1.44 25.84
N LEU A 622 33.66 2.06 26.95
CA LEU A 622 35.05 2.35 27.29
C LEU A 622 35.93 1.08 27.33
N ARG A 623 35.34 -0.07 27.71
CA ARG A 623 36.01 -1.39 27.71
C ARG A 623 36.44 -1.89 26.33
N GLN A 624 35.85 -1.40 25.24
CA GLN A 624 36.22 -1.71 23.85
C GLN A 624 37.25 -0.71 23.29
N ARG A 625 37.49 0.41 23.98
CA ARG A 625 38.46 1.45 23.62
C ARG A 625 39.44 1.75 24.76
N ARG A 626 40.04 0.68 25.32
CA ARG A 626 40.96 0.78 26.48
C ARG A 626 42.19 1.65 26.20
N GLU A 627 42.61 1.72 24.95
CA GLU A 627 43.73 2.55 24.48
C GLU A 627 43.50 4.06 24.67
N ASP A 628 42.23 4.47 24.82
CA ASP A 628 41.85 5.87 25.02
C ASP A 628 41.88 6.28 26.50
N ILE A 629 41.87 5.31 27.43
CA ILE A 629 41.84 5.57 28.88
C ILE A 629 43.00 6.47 29.32
N PRO A 630 44.28 6.22 28.92
CA PRO A 630 45.38 7.10 29.30
C PRO A 630 45.24 8.54 28.79
N LEU A 631 44.66 8.73 27.59
CA LEU A 631 44.43 10.06 27.03
C LEU A 631 43.32 10.79 27.79
N LEU A 632 42.22 10.10 28.09
CA LEU A 632 41.09 10.62 28.86
C LEU A 632 41.52 11.00 30.29
N VAL A 633 42.28 10.14 30.95
CA VAL A 633 42.81 10.40 32.30
C VAL A 633 43.67 11.65 32.31
N ARG A 634 44.61 11.77 31.36
CA ARG A 634 45.46 12.97 31.23
C ARG A 634 44.60 14.23 31.06
N HIS A 635 43.62 14.19 30.16
CA HIS A 635 42.74 15.31 29.92
C HIS A 635 41.95 15.70 31.17
N PHE A 636 41.38 14.73 31.91
CA PHE A 636 40.65 15.03 33.14
C PHE A 636 41.56 15.58 34.23
N MET A 637 42.77 15.06 34.38
CA MET A 637 43.75 15.61 35.32
C MET A 637 44.11 17.06 34.99
N GLU A 638 44.36 17.37 33.71
CA GLU A 638 44.58 18.75 33.24
C GLU A 638 43.36 19.65 33.53
N LYS A 639 42.15 19.15 33.22
CA LYS A 639 40.88 19.85 33.47
C LYS A 639 40.67 20.20 34.95
N TYR A 640 40.97 19.27 35.87
CA TYR A 640 40.75 19.45 37.30
C TYR A 640 41.94 20.10 38.03
N ALA A 641 43.14 20.10 37.45
CA ALA A 641 44.29 20.79 38.01
C ALA A 641 44.21 22.31 37.82
N GLY A 642 43.59 22.79 36.73
CA GLY A 642 43.55 24.21 36.41
C GLY A 642 44.96 24.79 36.26
N ASP A 643 45.28 25.84 37.03
CA ASP A 643 46.62 26.46 37.09
C ASP A 643 47.60 25.74 38.04
N GLN A 644 47.16 24.71 38.76
CA GLN A 644 48.02 23.94 39.65
C GLN A 644 48.81 22.88 38.86
N PRO A 645 50.04 22.54 39.30
CA PRO A 645 50.82 21.49 38.65
C PRO A 645 50.10 20.14 38.74
N VAL A 646 49.92 19.50 37.58
CA VAL A 646 49.29 18.18 37.48
C VAL A 646 50.13 17.16 38.28
N PRO A 647 49.53 16.50 39.29
CA PRO A 647 50.26 15.57 40.12
C PRO A 647 50.67 14.30 39.35
N ALA A 648 51.82 13.72 39.73
CA ALA A 648 52.28 12.47 39.12
C ALA A 648 51.32 11.32 39.44
N MET A 649 50.82 10.65 38.39
CA MET A 649 49.98 9.46 38.55
C MET A 649 50.85 8.21 38.77
N PRO A 650 50.57 7.39 39.79
CA PRO A 650 51.26 6.11 39.96
C PRO A 650 51.05 5.21 38.73
N PRO A 651 52.12 4.61 38.16
CA PRO A 651 52.00 3.74 36.99
C PRO A 651 51.05 2.54 37.20
N ASP A 652 51.00 2.02 38.43
CA ASP A 652 50.13 0.90 38.80
C ASP A 652 48.66 1.30 38.86
N PHE A 653 48.37 2.53 39.28
CA PHE A 653 47.02 3.09 39.25
C PHE A 653 46.50 3.19 37.81
N LEU A 654 47.31 3.73 36.89
CA LEU A 654 46.94 3.83 35.47
C LEU A 654 46.74 2.45 34.81
N LYS A 655 47.54 1.44 35.18
CA LYS A 655 47.35 0.05 34.72
C LYS A 655 46.05 -0.55 35.25
N ASN A 656 45.69 -0.28 36.50
CA ASN A 656 44.45 -0.75 37.09
C ASN A 656 43.23 -0.08 36.42
N LEU A 657 43.31 1.22 36.14
CA LEU A 657 42.29 1.94 35.38
C LEU A 657 42.09 1.34 33.98
N GLN A 658 43.14 0.88 33.30
CA GLN A 658 43.02 0.24 31.99
C GLN A 658 42.41 -1.16 32.01
N LYS A 659 42.50 -1.88 33.14
CA LYS A 659 41.97 -3.24 33.29
C LYS A 659 40.51 -3.28 33.77
N ALA A 660 40.03 -2.20 34.38
CA ALA A 660 38.67 -2.11 34.91
C ALA A 660 37.59 -2.16 33.80
N TYR A 661 36.41 -2.66 34.16
CA TYR A 661 35.30 -2.88 33.22
C TYR A 661 34.52 -1.59 32.87
N TRP A 662 34.56 -0.57 33.74
CA TRP A 662 33.90 0.74 33.58
C TRP A 662 32.44 0.66 33.13
N ARG A 663 31.55 0.18 34.00
CA ARG A 663 30.10 0.07 33.71
C ARG A 663 29.45 1.44 33.44
N GLY A 664 29.92 2.50 34.09
CA GLY A 664 29.52 3.89 33.83
C GLY A 664 30.42 4.60 32.83
N ASN A 665 31.25 3.87 32.10
CA ASN A 665 32.08 4.34 30.99
C ASN A 665 32.93 5.59 31.35
N VAL A 666 32.89 6.63 30.53
CA VAL A 666 33.71 7.84 30.68
C VAL A 666 33.28 8.64 31.91
N ARG A 667 31.98 8.64 32.26
CA ARG A 667 31.46 9.34 33.45
C ARG A 667 32.00 8.72 34.75
N GLU A 668 32.09 7.38 34.80
CA GLU A 668 32.68 6.66 35.93
C GLU A 668 34.20 6.90 36.01
N LEU A 669 34.89 6.87 34.86
CA LEU A 669 36.32 7.18 34.79
C LEU A 669 36.61 8.62 35.26
N GLU A 670 35.85 9.61 34.77
CA GLU A 670 35.98 11.02 35.19
C GLU A 670 35.78 11.16 36.69
N SER A 671 34.76 10.49 37.25
CA SER A 671 34.48 10.50 38.69
C SER A 671 35.63 9.88 39.49
N ALA A 672 36.23 8.79 39.00
CA ALA A 672 37.38 8.14 39.63
C ALA A 672 38.64 9.03 39.61
N VAL A 673 38.92 9.68 38.49
CA VAL A 673 40.05 10.61 38.35
C VAL A 673 39.85 11.85 39.22
N HIS A 674 38.65 12.43 39.23
CA HIS A 674 38.34 13.59 40.08
C HIS A 674 38.51 13.24 41.56
N ARG A 675 38.05 12.05 41.99
CA ARG A 675 38.25 11.56 43.35
C ARG A 675 39.73 11.41 43.71
N PHE A 676 40.55 10.88 42.80
CA PHE A 676 42.00 10.79 42.99
C PHE A 676 42.65 12.17 43.14
N MET A 677 42.23 13.15 42.32
CA MET A 677 42.73 14.52 42.41
C MET A 677 42.40 15.18 43.76
N THR A 678 41.20 14.93 44.30
CA THR A 678 40.71 15.55 45.54
C THR A 678 41.20 14.84 46.81
N LEU A 679 41.14 13.50 46.85
CA LEU A 679 41.40 12.70 48.06
C LEU A 679 42.79 12.06 48.09
N ARG A 680 43.55 12.10 46.97
CA ARG A 680 44.84 11.40 46.81
C ARG A 680 44.77 9.89 47.06
N ASP A 681 43.57 9.32 47.00
CA ASP A 681 43.33 7.90 47.25
C ASP A 681 43.66 7.07 45.99
N THR A 682 44.63 6.17 46.12
CA THR A 682 45.14 5.30 45.04
C THR A 682 44.41 3.97 44.94
N ALA A 683 43.42 3.69 45.79
CA ALA A 683 42.64 2.47 45.71
C ALA A 683 41.51 2.61 44.67
N PRO A 684 41.63 2.02 43.46
CA PRO A 684 40.42 1.70 42.71
C PRO A 684 39.63 0.75 43.61
N GLN A 685 38.39 1.08 43.95
CA GLN A 685 37.52 0.10 44.60
C GLN A 685 37.50 -1.14 43.72
N SER A 686 38.10 -2.21 44.25
CA SER A 686 38.12 -3.54 43.69
C SER A 686 36.68 -4.00 43.45
N LEU A 687 36.24 -3.90 42.19
CA LEU A 687 35.29 -4.85 41.65
C LEU A 687 36.13 -6.06 41.25
N GLU A 688 36.19 -7.03 42.14
CA GLU A 688 36.79 -8.34 41.89
C GLU A 688 36.09 -8.99 40.69
N ASP A 689 36.85 -9.24 39.63
CA ASP A 689 36.52 -10.29 38.66
C ASP A 689 36.78 -11.64 39.36
N SER A 690 35.74 -12.27 39.87
CA SER A 690 35.75 -13.70 40.15
C SER A 690 35.84 -14.46 38.83
N SER A 691 37.06 -14.69 38.32
CA SER A 691 37.30 -15.80 37.40
C SER A 691 38.75 -16.32 37.49
N ALA A 692 38.90 -17.53 38.05
CA ALA A 692 40.06 -18.39 37.86
C ALA A 692 39.62 -19.86 37.79
N GLY A 693 40.03 -20.56 36.73
CA GLY A 693 39.96 -22.02 36.56
C GLY A 693 38.97 -22.47 35.47
N ALA A 694 39.27 -22.35 34.17
CA ALA A 694 40.10 -23.23 33.34
C ALA A 694 39.40 -24.49 32.79
N GLY A 695 39.39 -24.59 31.44
CA GLY A 695 39.43 -25.87 30.70
C GLY A 695 38.10 -26.51 30.31
N ALA A 696 37.77 -26.46 29.01
CA ALA A 696 36.66 -27.19 28.40
C ALA A 696 36.77 -28.72 28.56
N PRO A 697 35.65 -29.46 28.49
CA PRO A 697 35.42 -30.17 27.23
C PRO A 697 34.03 -29.95 26.63
N LYS A 698 34.01 -30.03 25.30
CA LYS A 698 32.89 -29.84 24.39
C LYS A 698 31.76 -30.85 24.65
N GLY A 699 30.50 -30.39 24.51
CA GLY A 699 29.41 -31.23 24.03
C GLY A 699 28.03 -31.00 24.67
N ALA A 700 27.15 -30.32 23.92
CA ALA A 700 25.69 -30.45 23.89
C ALA A 700 24.80 -29.76 24.97
N ARG A 701 24.24 -28.59 24.58
CA ARG A 701 22.80 -28.17 24.59
C ARG A 701 21.99 -28.15 25.93
N PRO A 702 20.83 -27.45 25.99
CA PRO A 702 20.66 -26.27 26.84
C PRO A 702 19.76 -26.43 28.09
N ALA A 703 19.90 -25.42 28.98
CA ALA A 703 18.98 -24.90 30.02
C ALA A 703 18.53 -25.82 31.17
N SER A 704 18.86 -25.42 32.41
CA SER A 704 18.03 -25.65 33.61
C SER A 704 18.40 -24.71 34.78
N PRO A 705 17.45 -24.43 35.69
CA PRO A 705 17.37 -23.19 36.48
C PRO A 705 18.19 -23.21 37.79
N VAL A 706 18.29 -22.03 38.39
CA VAL A 706 18.92 -21.71 39.68
C VAL A 706 18.61 -22.76 40.76
N ARG A 707 19.64 -23.38 41.34
CA ARG A 707 19.52 -24.27 42.51
C ARG A 707 19.45 -23.46 43.80
N LEU A 708 18.38 -23.64 44.58
CA LEU A 708 18.33 -23.31 46.01
C LEU A 708 19.36 -24.15 46.79
N PRO A 709 20.07 -23.59 47.79
CA PRO A 709 20.95 -24.37 48.66
C PRO A 709 20.16 -25.35 49.55
N LYS A 710 20.71 -26.55 49.71
CA LYS A 710 20.26 -27.60 50.64
C LYS A 710 20.32 -27.11 52.08
N LEU A 711 19.19 -26.73 52.67
CA LEU A 711 19.05 -26.51 54.11
C LEU A 711 17.63 -26.86 54.52
N LEU A 712 17.41 -28.13 54.86
CA LEU A 712 16.41 -28.71 55.76
C LEU A 712 16.38 -30.20 55.41
N GLY A 713 16.88 -31.05 56.30
CA GLY A 713 16.99 -32.51 56.10
C GLY A 713 15.65 -33.24 56.14
N LYS A 714 14.68 -32.81 55.32
CA LYS A 714 13.39 -33.47 55.06
C LYS A 714 13.13 -33.44 53.56
N GLU A 715 12.60 -34.55 53.04
CA GLU A 715 12.50 -34.78 51.59
C GLU A 715 11.48 -33.86 50.89
N GLU A 716 10.50 -33.29 51.61
CA GLU A 716 9.51 -32.37 51.04
C GLU A 716 9.13 -31.25 52.04
N PRO A 717 9.82 -30.10 52.04
CA PRO A 717 9.44 -28.96 52.86
C PRO A 717 8.24 -28.22 52.25
N THR A 718 7.33 -27.77 53.10
CA THR A 718 6.18 -26.94 52.68
C THR A 718 6.64 -25.56 52.21
N LEU A 719 5.86 -24.91 51.34
CA LEU A 719 6.17 -23.59 50.77
C LEU A 719 6.42 -22.51 51.85
N LYS A 720 5.78 -22.69 53.02
CA LYS A 720 5.96 -21.85 54.20
C LYS A 720 7.35 -22.02 54.85
N GLU A 721 7.92 -23.22 54.82
CA GLU A 721 9.25 -23.53 55.36
C GLU A 721 10.37 -23.03 54.44
N VAL A 722 10.18 -23.15 53.12
CA VAL A 722 11.12 -22.61 52.12
C VAL A 722 11.16 -21.08 52.18
N ALA A 723 9.98 -20.44 52.28
CA ALA A 723 9.90 -19.00 52.45
C ALA A 723 10.54 -18.54 53.77
N ALA A 724 10.33 -19.26 54.87
CA ALA A 724 10.93 -18.94 56.16
C ALA A 724 12.46 -19.12 56.17
N ALA A 725 13.00 -20.12 55.47
CA ALA A 725 14.45 -20.33 55.34
C ALA A 725 15.11 -19.21 54.52
N ALA A 726 14.48 -18.83 53.39
CA ALA A 726 14.94 -17.70 52.58
C ALA A 726 14.82 -16.35 53.32
N GLU A 727 13.72 -16.14 54.07
CA GLU A 727 13.51 -14.94 54.89
C GLU A 727 14.54 -14.86 56.02
N ARG A 728 14.84 -15.98 56.70
CA ARG A 728 15.88 -16.06 57.74
C ARG A 728 17.26 -15.72 57.19
N GLU A 729 17.67 -16.35 56.09
CA GLU A 729 18.97 -16.11 55.45
C GLU A 729 19.15 -14.63 55.08
N TYR A 730 18.10 -14.04 54.51
CA TYR A 730 18.10 -12.64 54.11
C TYR A 730 18.18 -11.68 55.31
N ILE A 731 17.46 -11.97 56.40
CA ILE A 731 17.52 -11.18 57.64
C ILE A 731 18.92 -11.25 58.28
N ILE A 732 19.58 -12.43 58.31
CA ILE A 732 20.95 -12.58 58.82
C ILE A 732 21.92 -11.75 57.99
N GLN A 733 21.88 -11.89 56.67
CA GLN A 733 22.77 -11.15 55.76
C GLN A 733 22.61 -9.63 55.92
N LEU A 734 21.38 -9.14 56.11
CA LEU A 734 21.12 -7.74 56.39
C LEU A 734 21.63 -7.32 57.77
N LEU A 735 21.40 -8.11 58.81
CA LEU A 735 21.90 -7.80 60.15
C LEU A 735 23.43 -7.77 60.18
N GLU A 736 24.11 -8.73 59.57
CA GLU A 736 25.58 -8.75 59.48
C GLU A 736 26.14 -7.58 58.67
N ARG A 737 25.56 -7.30 57.49
CA ARG A 737 25.95 -6.18 56.62
C ARG A 737 25.85 -4.84 57.35
N TYR A 738 24.90 -4.69 58.26
CA TYR A 738 24.71 -3.47 59.06
C TYR A 738 25.20 -3.59 60.51
N LYS A 739 26.14 -4.52 60.79
CA LYS A 739 26.77 -4.72 62.11
C LYS A 739 25.76 -4.85 63.25
N TRP A 740 24.70 -5.62 63.02
CA TRP A 740 23.59 -5.87 63.94
C TRP A 740 22.82 -4.62 64.38
N ASN A 741 22.87 -3.55 63.59
CA ASN A 741 22.04 -2.37 63.82
C ASN A 741 20.58 -2.65 63.42
N ARG A 742 19.82 -3.20 64.37
CA ARG A 742 18.42 -3.65 64.23
C ARG A 742 17.50 -2.54 63.71
N SER A 743 17.79 -1.29 64.07
CA SER A 743 17.03 -0.12 63.65
C SER A 743 17.11 0.12 62.15
N ARG A 744 18.33 0.07 61.61
CA ARG A 744 18.62 0.32 60.20
C ARG A 744 18.25 -0.88 59.33
N ALA A 745 18.40 -2.09 59.88
CA ALA A 745 17.93 -3.31 59.23
C ALA A 745 16.41 -3.33 59.05
N ALA A 746 15.64 -2.90 60.06
CA ALA A 746 14.18 -2.82 59.99
C ALA A 746 13.69 -1.81 58.94
N GLU A 747 14.33 -0.64 58.89
CA GLU A 747 14.03 0.42 57.91
C GLU A 747 14.29 -0.05 56.47
N ILE A 748 15.40 -0.75 56.22
CA ILE A 748 15.74 -1.27 54.89
C ILE A 748 14.87 -2.46 54.48
N LEU A 749 14.45 -3.28 55.46
CA LEU A 749 13.48 -4.36 55.23
C LEU A 749 12.04 -3.84 55.07
N GLY A 750 11.78 -2.55 55.34
CA GLY A 750 10.45 -1.96 55.26
C GLY A 750 9.46 -2.50 56.30
N VAL A 751 9.97 -3.02 57.44
CA VAL A 751 9.14 -3.60 58.51
C VAL A 751 9.33 -2.83 59.82
N ASP A 752 8.26 -2.75 60.62
CA ASP A 752 8.35 -2.14 61.95
C ASP A 752 9.37 -2.89 62.84
N ARG A 753 10.11 -2.16 63.68
CA ARG A 753 11.14 -2.74 64.56
C ARG A 753 10.59 -3.89 65.43
N ARG A 754 9.33 -3.81 65.86
CA ARG A 754 8.69 -4.85 66.67
C ARG A 754 8.48 -6.14 65.88
N THR A 755 8.23 -6.03 64.57
CA THR A 755 8.07 -7.17 63.65
C THR A 755 9.41 -7.84 63.36
N LEU A 756 10.47 -7.06 63.09
CA LEU A 756 11.82 -7.59 62.92
C LEU A 756 12.30 -8.29 64.21
N PHE A 757 12.03 -7.70 65.37
CA PHE A 757 12.38 -8.30 66.66
C PHE A 757 11.66 -9.63 66.92
N ARG A 758 10.36 -9.70 66.57
CA ARG A 758 9.59 -10.95 66.65
C ARG A 758 10.19 -12.04 65.75
N LYS A 759 10.57 -11.69 64.51
CA LYS A 759 11.17 -12.61 63.53
C LYS A 759 12.57 -13.08 63.93
N ILE A 760 13.41 -12.20 64.46
CA ILE A 760 14.73 -12.56 65.03
C ILE A 760 14.55 -13.60 66.15
N LYS A 761 13.58 -13.38 67.05
CA LYS A 761 13.28 -14.30 68.16
C LYS A 761 12.69 -15.62 67.69
N GLU A 762 11.82 -15.59 66.67
CA GLU A 762 11.19 -16.76 66.06
C GLU A 762 12.20 -17.65 65.32
N TYR A 763 13.24 -17.05 64.71
CA TYR A 763 14.30 -17.77 64.00
C TYR A 763 15.55 -18.07 64.85
N GLY A 764 15.57 -17.65 66.13
CA GLY A 764 16.66 -17.94 67.07
C GLY A 764 17.98 -17.26 66.75
N LEU A 765 17.94 -16.01 66.28
CA LEU A 765 19.09 -15.20 65.87
C LEU A 765 19.58 -14.20 66.94
#